data_AF-A0AA35XEA8-F1
#
_entry.id   AF-A0AA35XEA8-F1
#
_cell.length_a   1.000
_cell.length_b   1.000
_cell.length_c   1.000
_cell.angle_alpha   90.00
_cell.angle_beta   90.00
_cell.angle_gamma   90.00
#
_symmetry.space_group_name_H-M   'P 1'
#
loop_
_entity.id
_entity.type
_entity.pdbx_description
1 polymer ?
#
loop_
_entity_poly.entity_id
_entity_poly.type
_entity_poly.pdbx_seq_one_letter_code
_entity_poly.pdbx_strand_id
1 'polypeptide(L)'
;MKRCLSLPLIALALLATFVFVGCSAKKTPPVPTATEAPIVQQESEEKHEESDAVARDLDEHRESSEEAHEESHADEEVMPIVEIPDSSVLHLIPEQTAGLIYCPSLDELNNRVNMLAMDLMPTAENPEIIAKILANTFGAGFESLAELEEIGLDLEQDFAIFMTSLKPPDLSATVHLTDPTAMKQVIAAESEGSAPIEYNGVTYWNAAGGGGSFAIIDNTLVFSQSAEVCESVIDTYNKTKPAITTNPDYGAFLTDVAEGTAQLAVHFDLESIAPILSASLKGESESMQDSLESDPAVMAAAPFLKGMFDTATDMLEQLKSLSATLEVEGTDVKLAPFLKFKSDSRIQKALKGMAPDELALLGELPSPAFINGALQGKPELMIEMNVFWLKMLSQDLDPEQAEMLASLVKQMEDFYEALDEEWAFSVNFGSSVIPDYLVIYGLRDEQKAKAYMEEALLKQLQDSMALARNMMGDVANLDMYEGAYPGEPMMHNGVEIKSYVFPNFGSAFGTMPPEAAGLMPNEWHWYYAITDDHLFLATGSPELLKINLDNRAAVDTALCFSAEPSYEKLVATLGLESNLFLAVSPMTMVKSLLPIIAKVADPNGAAALQMMSGMFMDLPENYSIGFSAKVQEGGIGAKLLLTLSDFKQLIQTFAMMQSMGQMQ
;
A
#
# COMPACT_ATOMS: atom_id res chain seq x y z
N MET A 1 -12.25 -4.66 26.67
CA MET A 1 -10.81 -4.78 26.32
C MET A 1 -10.73 -5.10 24.84
N LYS A 2 -10.57 -4.06 24.03
CA LYS A 2 -10.37 -4.18 22.57
C LYS A 2 -8.98 -4.76 22.37
N ARG A 3 -8.86 -5.97 21.83
CA ARG A 3 -7.57 -6.52 21.42
C ARG A 3 -7.16 -5.75 20.16
N CYS A 4 -6.24 -4.80 20.29
CA CYS A 4 -5.49 -4.31 19.15
C CYS A 4 -4.82 -5.52 18.48
N LEU A 5 -4.89 -5.60 17.15
CA LEU A 5 -4.07 -6.54 16.38
C LEU A 5 -2.61 -6.38 16.84
N SER A 6 -1.92 -7.49 17.09
CA SER A 6 -0.53 -7.45 17.53
C SER A 6 0.33 -6.78 16.44
N LEU A 7 1.33 -5.98 16.83
CA LEU A 7 2.27 -5.33 15.91
C LEU A 7 2.85 -6.29 14.83
N PRO A 8 3.12 -7.58 15.12
CA PRO A 8 3.49 -8.57 14.11
C PRO A 8 2.42 -8.81 13.04
N LEU A 9 1.13 -8.81 13.38
CA LEU A 9 0.01 -8.91 12.43
C LEU A 9 -0.14 -7.64 11.58
N ILE A 10 0.25 -6.48 12.10
CA ILE A 10 0.30 -5.22 11.34
C ILE A 10 1.49 -5.22 10.38
N ALA A 11 2.65 -5.70 10.82
CA ALA A 11 3.83 -5.89 9.95
C ALA A 11 3.56 -6.95 8.88
N LEU A 12 2.87 -8.04 9.23
CA LEU A 12 2.42 -9.08 8.29
C LEU A 12 1.35 -8.54 7.33
N ALA A 13 0.44 -7.68 7.80
CA ALA A 13 -0.54 -7.02 6.95
C ALA A 13 0.12 -6.01 6.01
N LEU A 14 1.09 -5.22 6.47
CA LEU A 14 1.86 -4.31 5.61
C LEU A 14 2.68 -5.09 4.59
N LEU A 15 3.40 -6.13 4.99
CA LEU A 15 4.14 -7.04 4.09
C LEU A 15 3.21 -7.79 3.12
N ALA A 16 2.05 -8.26 3.58
CA ALA A 16 1.04 -8.88 2.72
C ALA A 16 0.36 -7.85 1.80
N THR A 17 0.24 -6.59 2.19
CA THR A 17 -0.26 -5.53 1.30
C THR A 17 0.76 -5.20 0.20
N PHE A 18 2.06 -5.34 0.48
CA PHE A 18 3.13 -5.23 -0.51
C PHE A 18 3.25 -6.47 -1.43
N VAL A 19 2.77 -7.65 -1.02
CA VAL A 19 2.93 -8.92 -1.77
C VAL A 19 1.61 -9.45 -2.37
N PHE A 20 0.44 -9.06 -1.85
CA PHE A 20 -0.87 -9.63 -2.19
C PHE A 20 -1.93 -8.58 -2.53
N VAL A 21 -1.62 -7.66 -3.46
CA VAL A 21 -2.69 -7.04 -4.27
C VAL A 21 -3.16 -8.09 -5.28
N GLY A 22 -3.92 -9.06 -4.79
CA GLY A 22 -4.42 -10.19 -5.56
C GLY A 22 -4.80 -11.32 -4.61
N CYS A 23 -6.10 -11.57 -4.47
CA CYS A 23 -6.73 -12.62 -3.66
C CYS A 23 -6.98 -12.28 -2.18
N SER A 24 -8.21 -11.86 -1.85
CA SER A 24 -9.13 -12.67 -0.99
C SER A 24 -10.42 -11.93 -0.65
N ALA A 25 -11.54 -12.64 -0.76
CA ALA A 25 -12.87 -12.17 -0.36
C ALA A 25 -13.38 -12.89 0.91
N LYS A 26 -13.97 -12.07 1.81
CA LYS A 26 -15.01 -12.34 2.83
C LYS A 26 -14.68 -13.00 4.18
N LYS A 27 -15.15 -12.33 5.23
CA LYS A 27 -16.40 -12.68 5.96
C LYS A 27 -16.93 -11.49 6.78
N THR A 28 -18.18 -11.08 6.55
CA THR A 28 -18.94 -10.10 7.35
C THR A 28 -19.89 -10.80 8.33
N PRO A 29 -20.00 -10.36 9.60
CA PRO A 29 -21.05 -10.79 10.52
C PRO A 29 -22.35 -9.95 10.38
N PRO A 30 -23.50 -10.43 10.88
CA PRO A 30 -24.82 -9.88 10.57
C PRO A 30 -25.19 -8.63 11.39
N VAL A 31 -25.90 -7.69 10.76
CA VAL A 31 -26.55 -6.54 11.42
C VAL A 31 -28.04 -6.86 11.70
N PRO A 32 -28.61 -6.46 12.85
CA PRO A 32 -30.00 -6.76 13.21
C PRO A 32 -31.02 -5.81 12.54
N THR A 33 -32.23 -6.33 12.43
CA THR A 33 -33.41 -5.83 11.72
C THR A 33 -34.02 -4.53 12.28
N ALA A 34 -34.58 -3.74 11.36
CA ALA A 34 -35.20 -2.42 11.54
C ALA A 34 -36.50 -2.40 12.36
N THR A 35 -36.89 -1.20 12.82
CA THR A 35 -38.27 -0.87 13.22
C THR A 35 -38.78 0.31 12.37
N GLU A 36 -39.95 0.10 11.77
CA GLU A 36 -40.87 0.97 11.01
C GLU A 36 -41.14 2.34 11.69
N ALA A 37 -41.56 3.48 11.11
CA ALA A 37 -42.22 4.00 9.88
C ALA A 37 -42.17 5.57 9.97
N PRO A 38 -42.96 6.43 9.25
CA PRO A 38 -43.62 6.35 7.95
C PRO A 38 -43.26 7.50 6.96
N ILE A 39 -43.71 7.26 5.73
CA ILE A 39 -43.79 8.06 4.51
C ILE A 39 -44.45 9.44 4.70
N VAL A 40 -43.85 10.48 4.11
CA VAL A 40 -44.56 11.69 3.63
C VAL A 40 -44.10 12.00 2.20
N GLN A 41 -45.07 11.99 1.28
CA GLN A 41 -44.95 12.44 -0.11
C GLN A 41 -44.83 13.97 -0.15
N GLN A 42 -43.96 14.49 -1.03
CA GLN A 42 -44.26 15.75 -1.69
C GLN A 42 -43.64 15.83 -3.09
N GLU A 43 -44.54 16.06 -4.04
CA GLU A 43 -44.34 16.26 -5.48
C GLU A 43 -43.71 17.63 -5.81
N SER A 44 -43.30 17.72 -7.08
CA SER A 44 -43.23 18.91 -7.95
C SER A 44 -41.92 19.71 -7.86
N GLU A 45 -41.36 20.28 -8.93
CA GLU A 45 -41.54 20.26 -10.39
C GLU A 45 -40.45 21.21 -10.94
N GLU A 46 -40.18 21.14 -12.25
CA GLU A 46 -39.49 22.16 -13.09
C GLU A 46 -37.96 22.27 -12.99
N LYS A 47 -37.20 22.56 -14.06
CA LYS A 47 -37.33 22.51 -15.54
C LYS A 47 -35.93 22.87 -16.07
N HIS A 48 -35.63 22.40 -17.28
CA HIS A 48 -34.50 22.78 -18.11
C HIS A 48 -34.22 24.29 -18.20
N GLU A 49 -32.94 24.66 -18.32
CA GLU A 49 -32.50 25.48 -19.45
C GLU A 49 -31.03 25.23 -19.80
N GLU A 50 -30.79 25.28 -21.10
CA GLU A 50 -29.65 24.93 -21.91
C GLU A 50 -28.95 26.23 -22.33
N SER A 51 -27.61 26.28 -22.42
CA SER A 51 -26.96 27.21 -23.35
C SER A 51 -25.55 26.82 -23.77
N ASP A 52 -25.41 26.76 -25.09
CA ASP A 52 -24.28 26.64 -25.97
C ASP A 52 -22.93 27.30 -25.59
N ALA A 53 -21.88 26.52 -25.90
CA ALA A 53 -20.71 26.80 -26.75
C ALA A 53 -20.17 28.23 -26.91
N VAL A 54 -18.83 28.34 -26.95
CA VAL A 54 -18.08 28.93 -28.08
C VAL A 54 -16.59 28.54 -27.98
N ALA A 55 -16.07 28.11 -29.13
CA ALA A 55 -14.69 27.74 -29.42
C ALA A 55 -13.70 28.92 -29.40
N ARG A 56 -12.41 28.61 -29.16
CA ARG A 56 -11.29 29.35 -29.74
C ARG A 56 -10.13 28.42 -30.09
N ASP A 57 -9.56 28.78 -31.23
CA ASP A 57 -8.62 28.12 -32.12
C ASP A 57 -7.23 28.78 -32.00
N LEU A 58 -6.19 28.05 -32.45
CA LEU A 58 -4.82 28.49 -32.83
C LEU A 58 -3.82 28.72 -31.66
N ASP A 59 -2.56 28.30 -31.71
CA ASP A 59 -1.61 28.31 -32.84
C ASP A 59 -0.46 27.31 -32.66
N GLU A 60 0.07 26.87 -33.81
CA GLU A 60 1.26 26.05 -34.01
C GLU A 60 2.55 26.81 -33.67
N HIS A 61 3.53 26.15 -33.05
CA HIS A 61 4.94 26.43 -33.34
C HIS A 61 5.80 25.16 -33.27
N ARG A 62 6.34 24.86 -34.44
CA ARG A 62 7.35 23.86 -34.78
C ARG A 62 8.71 24.53 -34.68
N GLU A 63 9.67 23.95 -33.96
CA GLU A 63 11.09 24.09 -34.31
C GLU A 63 11.95 22.95 -33.75
N SER A 64 12.87 22.53 -34.60
CA SER A 64 13.76 21.38 -34.53
C SER A 64 15.17 21.79 -34.13
N SER A 65 15.87 20.95 -33.38
CA SER A 65 17.35 20.80 -33.32
C SER A 65 17.69 19.94 -32.11
N GLU A 66 18.75 19.16 -32.00
CA GLU A 66 19.81 18.63 -32.84
C GLU A 66 20.45 17.54 -31.94
N GLU A 67 20.96 16.47 -32.55
CA GLU A 67 21.69 15.41 -31.84
C GLU A 67 22.96 15.96 -31.17
N ALA A 68 23.16 15.59 -29.90
CA ALA A 68 24.48 15.61 -29.27
C ALA A 68 24.64 14.34 -28.42
N HIS A 69 25.48 13.43 -28.92
CA HIS A 69 26.09 12.34 -28.17
C HIS A 69 26.94 12.92 -27.03
N GLU A 70 26.60 12.62 -25.77
CA GLU A 70 27.53 12.67 -24.65
C GLU A 70 27.53 11.31 -23.95
N GLU A 71 28.66 10.62 -24.05
CA GLU A 71 29.02 9.48 -23.22
C GLU A 71 29.16 9.97 -21.76
N SER A 72 28.16 9.72 -20.92
CA SER A 72 28.27 9.99 -19.48
C SER A 72 29.00 8.84 -18.81
N HIS A 73 30.25 9.10 -18.39
CA HIS A 73 30.94 8.33 -17.38
C HIS A 73 30.06 8.25 -16.11
N ALA A 74 29.79 7.03 -15.66
CA ALA A 74 29.20 6.77 -14.35
C ALA A 74 30.22 7.17 -13.27
N ASP A 75 30.16 8.42 -12.82
CA ASP A 75 30.69 8.79 -11.52
C ASP A 75 29.76 8.19 -10.46
N GLU A 76 30.34 7.42 -9.54
CA GLU A 76 29.69 6.98 -8.32
C GLU A 76 29.23 8.23 -7.55
N GLU A 77 27.95 8.60 -7.66
CA GLU A 77 27.34 9.63 -6.83
C GLU A 77 27.36 9.15 -5.37
N VAL A 78 28.42 9.51 -4.66
CA VAL A 78 28.44 9.51 -3.21
C VAL A 78 27.37 10.50 -2.78
N MET A 79 26.22 10.00 -2.32
CA MET A 79 25.12 10.85 -1.84
C MET A 79 25.68 11.89 -0.85
N PRO A 80 25.37 13.20 -1.03
CA PRO A 80 25.86 14.23 -0.13
C PRO A 80 25.34 13.95 1.28
N ILE A 81 26.25 13.93 2.25
CA ILE A 81 25.91 13.84 3.66
C ILE A 81 25.33 15.20 4.03
N VAL A 82 24.03 15.28 4.29
CA VAL A 82 23.40 16.50 4.79
C VAL A 82 23.94 16.84 6.17
N GLU A 83 24.38 18.10 6.33
CA GLU A 83 24.81 18.63 7.62
C GLU A 83 23.59 18.88 8.50
N ILE A 84 23.34 17.96 9.45
CA ILE A 84 22.33 18.16 10.49
C ILE A 84 22.77 19.34 11.38
N PRO A 85 21.91 20.33 11.64
CA PRO A 85 22.28 21.48 12.46
C PRO A 85 22.72 21.04 13.86
N ASP A 86 23.82 21.59 14.36
CA ASP A 86 24.35 21.29 15.71
C ASP A 86 23.31 21.48 16.84
N SER A 87 22.28 22.30 16.60
CA SER A 87 21.19 22.55 17.55
C SER A 87 20.10 21.49 17.54
N SER A 88 20.08 20.57 16.57
CA SER A 88 19.02 19.56 16.41
C SER A 88 18.91 18.62 17.60
N VAL A 89 17.69 18.27 17.98
CA VAL A 89 17.43 17.23 19.00
C VAL A 89 18.04 15.87 18.66
N LEU A 90 18.32 15.59 17.38
CA LEU A 90 18.90 14.33 16.92
C LEU A 90 20.28 14.06 17.51
N HIS A 91 21.04 15.10 17.88
CA HIS A 91 22.35 14.94 18.53
C HIS A 91 22.27 14.36 19.95
N LEU A 92 21.07 14.31 20.55
CA LEU A 92 20.84 13.73 21.88
C LEU A 92 20.40 12.27 21.81
N ILE A 93 19.95 11.79 20.66
CA ILE A 93 19.36 10.46 20.51
C ILE A 93 20.49 9.43 20.37
N PRO A 94 20.52 8.35 21.18
CA PRO A 94 21.54 7.32 21.07
C PRO A 94 21.52 6.59 19.73
N GLU A 95 22.69 6.22 19.21
CA GLU A 95 22.84 5.53 17.92
C GLU A 95 22.05 4.21 17.82
N GLN A 96 21.93 3.47 18.92
CA GLN A 96 21.29 2.13 18.97
C GLN A 96 19.77 2.19 19.19
N THR A 97 19.14 3.21 18.65
CA THR A 97 17.69 3.40 18.73
C THR A 97 16.98 2.47 17.75
N ALA A 98 15.97 1.72 18.20
CA ALA A 98 15.22 0.78 17.37
C ALA A 98 14.23 1.49 16.42
N GLY A 99 13.69 2.64 16.81
CA GLY A 99 12.78 3.42 15.97
C GLY A 99 12.85 4.91 16.28
N LEU A 100 12.69 5.74 15.25
CA LEU A 100 12.75 7.19 15.31
C LEU A 100 11.61 7.78 14.48
N ILE A 101 10.93 8.77 15.03
CA ILE A 101 10.00 9.66 14.35
C ILE A 101 10.57 11.06 14.53
N TYR A 102 10.88 11.74 13.44
CA TYR A 102 11.47 13.07 13.41
C TYR A 102 10.54 14.05 12.69
N CYS A 103 10.33 15.21 13.27
CA CYS A 103 9.51 16.28 12.73
C CYS A 103 10.27 17.60 12.85
N PRO A 104 10.58 18.30 11.72
CA PRO A 104 11.29 19.58 11.77
C PRO A 104 10.50 20.69 12.47
N SER A 105 9.17 20.64 12.39
CA SER A 105 8.25 21.54 13.07
C SER A 105 6.91 20.85 13.29
N LEU A 106 6.56 20.63 14.56
CA LEU A 106 5.26 20.08 14.92
C LEU A 106 4.12 21.04 14.58
N ASP A 107 4.37 22.35 14.69
CA ASP A 107 3.38 23.37 14.33
C ASP A 107 3.08 23.36 12.82
N GLU A 108 4.10 23.29 11.97
CA GLU A 108 3.89 23.19 10.52
C GLU A 108 3.10 21.93 10.14
N LEU A 109 3.45 20.77 10.71
CA LEU A 109 2.73 19.52 10.47
C LEU A 109 1.26 19.64 10.91
N ASN A 110 1.01 20.17 12.11
CA ASN A 110 -0.35 20.37 12.62
C ASN A 110 -1.15 21.31 11.72
N ASN A 111 -0.56 22.43 11.32
CA ASN A 111 -1.19 23.40 10.43
C ASN A 111 -1.59 22.77 9.10
N ARG A 112 -0.71 21.99 8.45
CA ARG A 112 -1.01 21.32 7.18
C ARG A 112 -2.11 20.27 7.32
N VAL A 113 -2.07 19.46 8.38
CA VAL A 113 -3.11 18.45 8.64
C VAL A 113 -4.46 19.09 8.94
N ASN A 114 -4.48 20.18 9.71
CA ASN A 114 -5.70 20.91 10.02
C ASN A 114 -6.26 21.63 8.78
N MET A 115 -5.41 22.26 7.96
CA MET A 115 -5.82 22.84 6.68
C MET A 115 -6.41 21.80 5.73
N LEU A 116 -5.76 20.63 5.60
CA LEU A 116 -6.30 19.49 4.85
C LEU A 116 -7.70 19.11 5.35
N ALA A 117 -7.86 18.93 6.66
CA ALA A 117 -9.14 18.55 7.24
C ALA A 117 -10.23 19.62 7.01
N MET A 118 -9.88 20.90 7.15
CA MET A 118 -10.79 22.02 6.88
C MET A 118 -11.14 22.12 5.40
N ASP A 119 -10.21 21.85 4.48
CA ASP A 119 -10.48 21.85 3.05
C ASP A 119 -11.45 20.73 2.66
N LEU A 120 -11.35 19.56 3.28
CA LEU A 120 -12.28 18.46 3.07
C LEU A 120 -13.63 18.72 3.75
N MET A 121 -13.64 19.29 4.97
CA MET A 121 -14.84 19.62 5.75
C MET A 121 -14.80 21.07 6.29
N PRO A 122 -15.19 22.08 5.49
CA PRO A 122 -15.08 23.50 5.89
C PRO A 122 -15.91 23.92 7.09
N THR A 123 -16.92 23.13 7.47
CA THR A 123 -17.82 23.40 8.60
C THR A 123 -17.40 22.70 9.90
N ALA A 124 -16.32 21.91 9.89
CA ALA A 124 -15.83 21.23 11.08
C ALA A 124 -15.01 22.21 11.96
N GLU A 125 -15.10 22.06 13.28
CA GLU A 125 -14.15 22.69 14.20
C GLU A 125 -12.73 22.16 13.91
N ASN A 126 -11.71 22.97 14.22
CA ASN A 126 -10.32 22.58 14.04
C ASN A 126 -10.06 21.26 14.79
N PRO A 127 -9.70 20.17 14.08
CA PRO A 127 -9.73 18.84 14.66
C PRO A 127 -8.56 18.56 15.60
N GLU A 128 -7.48 19.37 15.61
CA GLU A 128 -6.29 19.20 16.47
C GLU A 128 -5.79 17.74 16.49
N ILE A 129 -5.66 17.14 15.30
CA ILE A 129 -5.41 15.70 15.15
C ILE A 129 -4.07 15.31 15.77
N ILE A 130 -3.02 16.11 15.53
CA ILE A 130 -1.67 15.83 16.03
C ILE A 130 -1.63 15.89 17.55
N ALA A 131 -2.26 16.90 18.16
CA ALA A 131 -2.35 17.02 19.62
C ALA A 131 -3.02 15.79 20.23
N LYS A 132 -4.15 15.33 19.67
CA LYS A 132 -4.85 14.12 20.13
C LYS A 132 -4.01 12.86 19.99
N ILE A 133 -3.22 12.72 18.92
CA ILE A 133 -2.32 11.58 18.74
C ILE A 133 -1.23 11.59 19.83
N LEU A 134 -0.59 12.74 20.06
CA LEU A 134 0.46 12.88 21.06
C LEU A 134 -0.08 12.66 22.49
N ALA A 135 -1.23 13.25 22.83
CA ALA A 135 -1.89 13.07 24.11
C ALA A 135 -2.19 11.59 24.39
N ASN A 136 -2.77 10.87 23.42
CA ASN A 136 -3.02 9.43 23.54
C ASN A 136 -1.73 8.60 23.65
N THR A 137 -0.68 8.99 22.93
CA THR A 137 0.60 8.26 22.89
C THR A 137 1.36 8.37 24.21
N PHE A 138 1.39 9.57 24.80
CA PHE A 138 2.08 9.84 26.06
C PHE A 138 1.18 9.70 27.29
N GLY A 139 -0.11 9.41 27.10
CA GLY A 139 -1.09 9.33 28.19
C GLY A 139 -1.32 10.69 28.87
N ALA A 140 -1.12 11.78 28.13
CA ALA A 140 -1.24 13.15 28.62
C ALA A 140 -2.66 13.70 28.41
N GLY A 141 -3.01 14.76 29.15
CA GLY A 141 -4.36 15.34 29.19
C GLY A 141 -4.54 16.65 28.43
N PHE A 142 -3.61 17.04 27.55
CA PHE A 142 -3.74 18.27 26.76
C PHE A 142 -4.66 18.07 25.55
N GLU A 143 -5.38 19.12 25.16
CA GLU A 143 -6.36 19.07 24.05
C GLU A 143 -5.83 19.69 22.75
N SER A 144 -4.82 20.58 22.84
CA SER A 144 -4.24 21.32 21.72
C SER A 144 -2.72 21.46 21.82
N LEU A 145 -2.06 21.78 20.69
CA LEU A 145 -0.62 22.10 20.70
C LEU A 145 -0.32 23.45 21.37
N ALA A 146 -1.25 24.41 21.34
CA ALA A 146 -1.08 25.70 22.02
C ALA A 146 -0.90 25.55 23.55
N GLU A 147 -1.58 24.58 24.17
CA GLU A 147 -1.38 24.26 25.60
C GLU A 147 0.06 23.79 25.88
N LEU A 148 0.70 23.10 24.94
CA LEU A 148 2.09 22.66 25.05
C LEU A 148 3.06 23.84 24.92
N GLU A 149 2.77 24.80 24.05
CA GLU A 149 3.57 26.03 23.94
C GLU A 149 3.45 26.90 25.19
N GLU A 150 2.25 27.00 25.78
CA GLU A 150 2.00 27.76 27.02
C GLU A 150 2.84 27.24 28.20
N ILE A 151 3.16 25.96 28.24
CA ILE A 151 4.03 25.35 29.26
C ILE A 151 5.53 25.42 28.91
N GLY A 152 5.88 26.06 27.80
CA GLY A 152 7.26 26.39 27.43
C GLY A 152 7.92 25.46 26.41
N LEU A 153 7.14 24.65 25.67
CA LEU A 153 7.66 23.86 24.54
C LEU A 153 7.79 24.75 23.29
N ASP A 154 8.83 24.51 22.50
CA ASP A 154 9.05 25.16 21.20
C ASP A 154 8.68 24.18 20.08
N LEU A 155 7.51 24.41 19.46
CA LEU A 155 6.95 23.53 18.43
C LEU A 155 7.30 23.99 17.00
N GLU A 156 7.95 25.15 16.86
CA GLU A 156 8.50 25.64 15.60
C GLU A 156 9.85 24.98 15.28
N GLN A 157 10.57 24.52 16.31
CA GLN A 157 11.82 23.78 16.18
C GLN A 157 11.61 22.26 16.15
N ASP A 158 12.71 21.54 15.90
CA ASP A 158 12.64 20.12 15.65
C ASP A 158 12.29 19.29 16.89
N PHE A 159 11.58 18.21 16.61
CA PHE A 159 10.98 17.32 17.59
C PHE A 159 11.25 15.89 17.16
N ALA A 160 11.54 15.03 18.15
CA ALA A 160 11.70 13.61 17.88
C ALA A 160 11.06 12.74 18.96
N ILE A 161 10.46 11.63 18.51
CA ILE A 161 10.05 10.50 19.34
C ILE A 161 10.94 9.33 18.95
N PHE A 162 11.50 8.65 19.93
CA PHE A 162 12.37 7.51 19.68
C PHE A 162 12.11 6.35 20.63
N MET A 163 12.46 5.16 20.17
CA MET A 163 12.24 3.90 20.87
C MET A 163 13.55 3.13 20.95
N THR A 164 14.01 2.81 22.15
CA THR A 164 15.24 2.01 22.36
C THR A 164 14.94 0.52 22.53
N SER A 165 13.69 0.17 22.85
CA SER A 165 13.21 -1.20 22.97
C SER A 165 11.76 -1.30 22.49
N LEU A 166 11.39 -2.47 21.97
CA LEU A 166 10.00 -2.83 21.60
C LEU A 166 9.35 -3.82 22.57
N LYS A 167 10.10 -4.38 23.53
CA LYS A 167 9.58 -5.37 24.47
C LYS A 167 10.20 -5.24 25.87
N PRO A 168 9.53 -4.52 26.80
CA PRO A 168 8.39 -3.62 26.54
C PRO A 168 8.82 -2.44 25.64
N PRO A 169 7.87 -1.80 24.92
CA PRO A 169 8.15 -0.53 24.25
C PRO A 169 8.69 0.48 25.25
N ASP A 170 9.86 1.04 24.98
CA ASP A 170 10.47 2.09 25.80
C ASP A 170 10.52 3.39 24.98
N LEU A 171 9.47 4.19 25.15
CA LEU A 171 9.26 5.41 24.38
C LEU A 171 9.97 6.60 25.05
N SER A 172 10.61 7.42 24.23
CA SER A 172 11.23 8.68 24.64
C SER A 172 10.89 9.79 23.65
N ALA A 173 10.98 11.03 24.10
CA ALA A 173 10.78 12.22 23.28
C ALA A 173 11.81 13.29 23.63
N THR A 174 12.23 14.04 22.61
CA THR A 174 13.10 15.21 22.73
C THR A 174 12.45 16.38 22.03
N VAL A 175 12.38 17.52 22.72
CA VAL A 175 11.67 18.72 22.26
C VAL A 175 12.35 19.97 22.77
N HIS A 176 12.46 20.99 21.93
CA HIS A 176 13.02 22.28 22.33
C HIS A 176 12.11 23.04 23.31
N LEU A 177 12.71 23.96 24.06
CA LEU A 177 12.03 24.75 25.08
C LEU A 177 12.21 26.24 24.80
N THR A 178 11.09 26.97 24.82
CA THR A 178 11.07 28.44 24.84
C THR A 178 11.31 28.98 26.25
N ASP A 179 10.84 28.27 27.29
CA ASP A 179 11.09 28.59 28.70
C ASP A 179 11.49 27.36 29.53
N PRO A 180 12.79 27.06 29.63
CA PRO A 180 13.30 25.98 30.48
C PRO A 180 12.98 26.13 31.97
N THR A 181 12.71 27.35 32.44
CA THR A 181 12.40 27.60 33.86
C THR A 181 10.96 27.21 34.17
N ALA A 182 10.01 27.53 33.28
CA ALA A 182 8.64 27.07 33.39
C ALA A 182 8.57 25.54 33.36
N MET A 183 9.28 24.90 32.41
CA MET A 183 9.30 23.44 32.32
C MET A 183 9.85 22.76 33.59
N LYS A 184 10.86 23.34 34.25
CA LYS A 184 11.33 22.84 35.56
C LYS A 184 10.23 22.83 36.62
N GLN A 185 9.32 23.80 36.60
CA GLN A 185 8.19 23.83 37.54
C GLN A 185 7.16 22.74 37.23
N VAL A 186 6.91 22.48 35.95
CA VAL A 186 6.05 21.38 35.49
C VAL A 186 6.63 20.03 35.93
N ILE A 187 7.92 19.78 35.67
CA ILE A 187 8.61 18.56 36.11
C ILE A 187 8.57 18.42 37.64
N ALA A 188 8.75 19.51 38.39
CA ALA A 188 8.67 19.49 39.85
C ALA A 188 7.27 19.11 40.38
N ALA A 189 6.22 19.49 39.65
CA ALA A 189 4.84 19.10 39.97
C ALA A 189 4.60 17.61 39.66
N GLU A 190 5.00 17.14 38.48
CA GLU A 190 4.83 15.74 38.02
C GLU A 190 5.69 14.73 38.83
N SER A 191 6.83 15.18 39.35
CA SER A 191 7.70 14.33 40.17
C SER A 191 7.25 14.20 41.63
N GLU A 192 6.18 14.90 42.04
CA GLU A 192 5.68 15.01 43.43
C GLU A 192 6.78 15.24 44.49
N GLY A 193 7.86 15.93 44.11
CA GLY A 193 9.00 16.18 45.00
C GLY A 193 10.03 15.04 45.09
N SER A 194 10.07 14.14 44.10
CA SER A 194 11.19 13.20 43.92
C SER A 194 12.50 13.98 43.85
N ALA A 195 13.51 13.50 44.59
CA ALA A 195 14.78 14.19 44.65
C ALA A 195 15.46 14.19 43.26
N PRO A 196 16.00 15.33 42.79
CA PRO A 196 16.79 15.37 41.57
C PRO A 196 17.97 14.39 41.66
N ILE A 197 18.23 13.69 40.55
CA ILE A 197 19.33 12.75 40.41
C ILE A 197 20.39 13.39 39.52
N GLU A 198 21.62 13.43 40.01
CA GLU A 198 22.76 13.92 39.25
C GLU A 198 23.48 12.75 38.56
N TYR A 199 23.60 12.80 37.24
CA TYR A 199 24.29 11.78 36.44
C TYR A 199 25.17 12.44 35.38
N ASN A 200 26.47 12.12 35.40
CA ASN A 200 27.46 12.66 34.44
C ASN A 200 27.37 14.19 34.22
N GLY A 201 27.06 14.95 35.29
CA GLY A 201 26.97 16.42 35.26
C GLY A 201 25.64 16.99 34.74
N VAL A 202 24.65 16.14 34.48
CA VAL A 202 23.28 16.54 34.14
C VAL A 202 22.33 16.07 35.24
N THR A 203 21.41 16.95 35.62
CA THR A 203 20.35 16.63 36.57
C THR A 203 19.12 16.09 35.83
N TYR A 204 18.56 14.97 36.30
CA TYR A 204 17.28 14.44 35.83
C TYR A 204 16.33 14.11 37.01
N TRP A 205 15.05 13.94 36.71
CA TRP A 205 13.98 13.70 37.68
C TRP A 205 13.14 12.51 37.26
N ASN A 206 12.65 11.72 38.22
CA ASN A 206 11.71 10.63 37.97
C ASN A 206 10.29 11.08 38.31
N ALA A 207 9.32 10.67 37.48
CA ALA A 207 7.90 10.87 37.74
C ALA A 207 7.44 10.08 38.98
N ALA A 208 6.53 10.66 39.77
CA ALA A 208 5.93 9.96 40.90
C ALA A 208 5.09 8.78 40.39
N GLY A 209 5.40 7.56 40.84
CA GLY A 209 4.69 6.34 40.43
C GLY A 209 5.30 5.57 39.26
N GLY A 210 6.48 5.96 38.77
CA GLY A 210 7.22 5.20 37.75
C GLY A 210 6.77 5.44 36.31
N GLY A 211 6.21 6.62 36.03
CA GLY A 211 5.70 7.02 34.71
C GLY A 211 6.75 7.54 33.71
N GLY A 212 8.01 7.70 34.13
CA GLY A 212 9.11 8.15 33.27
C GLY A 212 10.16 8.98 33.99
N SER A 213 11.15 9.45 33.23
CA SER A 213 12.28 10.28 33.62
C SER A 213 12.34 11.52 32.74
N PHE A 214 12.69 12.67 33.31
CA PHE A 214 12.80 13.95 32.62
C PHE A 214 14.19 14.53 32.84
N ALA A 215 14.82 15.05 31.79
CA ALA A 215 16.03 15.86 31.89
C ALA A 215 15.86 17.13 31.04
N ILE A 216 16.56 18.20 31.42
CA ILE A 216 16.70 19.39 30.59
C ILE A 216 18.18 19.53 30.27
N ILE A 217 18.52 19.34 29.00
CA ILE A 217 19.87 19.43 28.48
C ILE A 217 19.90 20.68 27.60
N ASP A 218 20.70 21.68 27.99
CA ASP A 218 20.67 23.02 27.41
C ASP A 218 19.24 23.60 27.40
N ASN A 219 18.63 23.73 26.22
CA ASN A 219 17.25 24.19 26.04
C ASN A 219 16.33 23.09 25.46
N THR A 220 16.66 21.81 25.69
CA THR A 220 15.88 20.68 25.19
C THR A 220 15.37 19.86 26.36
N LEU A 221 14.07 19.62 26.38
CA LEU A 221 13.44 18.64 27.26
C LEU A 221 13.66 17.25 26.69
N VAL A 222 14.14 16.35 27.53
CA VAL A 222 14.21 14.92 27.28
C VAL A 222 13.21 14.24 28.20
N PHE A 223 12.27 13.50 27.63
CA PHE A 223 11.41 12.57 28.34
C PHE A 223 11.77 11.14 27.95
N SER A 224 11.87 10.23 28.91
CA SER A 224 12.08 8.80 28.67
C SER A 224 11.23 7.97 29.62
N GLN A 225 10.61 6.90 29.14
CA GLN A 225 9.87 6.00 30.03
C GLN A 225 10.78 5.28 31.03
N SER A 226 12.04 4.99 30.68
CA SER A 226 13.04 4.45 31.60
C SER A 226 14.16 5.45 31.94
N ALA A 227 14.67 5.34 33.17
CA ALA A 227 15.83 6.12 33.62
C ALA A 227 17.11 5.72 32.87
N GLU A 228 17.23 4.45 32.49
CA GLU A 228 18.38 3.91 31.75
C GLU A 228 18.51 4.56 30.37
N VAL A 229 17.40 4.82 29.68
CA VAL A 229 17.40 5.54 28.40
C VAL A 229 17.72 7.02 28.61
N CYS A 230 17.18 7.65 29.66
CA CYS A 230 17.50 9.03 30.01
C CYS A 230 19.02 9.21 30.26
N GLU A 231 19.63 8.28 31.02
CA GLU A 231 21.08 8.24 31.23
C GLU A 231 21.85 8.00 29.92
N SER A 232 21.32 7.18 29.02
CA SER A 232 21.92 6.98 27.69
C SER A 232 21.87 8.22 26.80
N VAL A 233 20.82 9.05 26.91
CA VAL A 233 20.74 10.35 26.24
C VAL A 233 21.79 11.31 26.80
N ILE A 234 21.96 11.35 28.13
CA ILE A 234 22.98 12.17 28.80
C ILE A 234 24.40 11.74 28.38
N ASP A 235 24.65 10.43 28.26
CA ASP A 235 25.90 9.90 27.74
C ASP A 235 26.17 10.33 26.29
N THR A 236 25.12 10.34 25.46
CA THR A 236 25.19 10.77 24.06
C THR A 236 25.52 12.27 23.98
N TYR A 237 24.85 13.11 24.77
CA TYR A 237 25.16 14.53 24.91
C TYR A 237 26.62 14.79 25.31
N ASN A 238 27.11 14.02 26.29
CA ASN A 238 28.50 14.11 26.75
C ASN A 238 29.52 13.47 25.79
N LYS A 239 29.07 12.97 24.62
CA LYS A 239 29.89 12.31 23.59
C LYS A 239 30.62 11.06 24.09
N THR A 240 30.11 10.43 25.15
CA THR A 240 30.60 9.14 25.64
C THR A 240 29.98 7.98 24.86
N LYS A 241 28.80 8.20 24.26
CA LYS A 241 28.15 7.34 23.27
C LYS A 241 27.93 8.09 21.94
N PRO A 242 27.93 7.37 20.81
CA PRO A 242 27.57 7.96 19.51
C PRO A 242 26.08 8.32 19.45
N ALA A 243 25.78 9.39 18.72
CA ALA A 243 24.42 9.85 18.46
C ALA A 243 23.85 9.21 17.19
N ILE A 244 22.53 9.25 17.02
CA ILE A 244 21.86 8.70 15.84
C ILE A 244 22.34 9.31 14.51
N THR A 245 22.83 10.55 14.58
CA THR A 245 23.43 11.27 13.44
C THR A 245 24.72 10.64 12.93
N THR A 246 25.36 9.72 13.67
CA THR A 246 26.52 8.96 13.19
C THR A 246 26.14 7.71 12.40
N ASN A 247 24.87 7.29 12.43
CA ASN A 247 24.41 6.11 11.73
C ASN A 247 24.09 6.45 10.25
N PRO A 248 24.80 5.86 9.27
CA PRO A 248 24.59 6.18 7.86
C PRO A 248 23.21 5.76 7.33
N ASP A 249 22.57 4.76 7.95
CA ASP A 249 21.20 4.38 7.59
C ASP A 249 20.17 5.44 8.02
N TYR A 250 20.55 6.34 8.94
CA TYR A 250 19.72 7.46 9.37
C TYR A 250 19.99 8.74 8.59
N GLY A 251 21.26 9.00 8.22
CA GLY A 251 21.62 10.16 7.41
C GLY A 251 20.90 10.21 6.06
N ALA A 252 20.70 9.06 5.40
CA ALA A 252 20.09 8.98 4.07
C ALA A 252 18.63 9.45 4.02
N PHE A 253 17.81 9.19 5.06
CA PHE A 253 16.39 9.59 5.05
C PHE A 253 16.18 11.01 5.61
N LEU A 254 17.10 11.50 6.44
CA LEU A 254 17.03 12.85 6.99
C LEU A 254 17.28 13.92 5.91
N THR A 255 18.01 13.57 4.84
CA THR A 255 18.19 14.39 3.64
C THR A 255 16.87 14.90 3.07
N ASP A 256 15.91 13.99 2.85
CA ASP A 256 14.59 14.33 2.27
C ASP A 256 13.78 15.30 3.14
N VAL A 257 14.08 15.36 4.44
CA VAL A 257 13.34 16.17 5.41
C VAL A 257 14.08 17.49 5.69
N ALA A 258 15.40 17.48 5.67
CA ALA A 258 16.23 18.66 5.87
C ALA A 258 16.34 19.54 4.61
N GLU A 259 16.31 18.94 3.41
CA GLU A 259 16.40 19.65 2.13
C GLU A 259 15.05 19.78 1.42
N GLY A 260 14.04 19.00 1.84
CA GLY A 260 12.79 18.82 1.11
C GLY A 260 11.56 19.44 1.76
N THR A 261 10.40 19.05 1.20
CA THR A 261 9.05 19.47 1.60
C THR A 261 8.39 18.51 2.58
N ALA A 262 9.08 17.47 3.05
CA ALA A 262 8.51 16.50 3.97
C ALA A 262 8.37 17.08 5.39
N GLN A 263 7.21 16.88 6.02
CA GLN A 263 6.94 17.36 7.38
C GLN A 263 7.28 16.32 8.47
N LEU A 264 7.41 15.05 8.09
CA LEU A 264 7.64 13.97 9.04
C LEU A 264 8.52 12.90 8.39
N ALA A 265 9.44 12.39 9.19
CA ALA A 265 10.33 11.30 8.85
C ALA A 265 10.20 10.18 9.88
N VAL A 266 10.22 8.94 9.43
CA VAL A 266 10.19 7.77 10.29
C VAL A 266 11.29 6.81 9.86
N HIS A 267 11.95 6.19 10.83
CA HIS A 267 12.94 5.14 10.60
C HIS A 267 12.81 4.05 11.66
N PHE A 268 12.89 2.79 11.22
CA PHE A 268 12.99 1.62 12.08
C PHE A 268 14.20 0.78 11.69
N ASP A 269 15.03 0.48 12.68
CA ASP A 269 16.10 -0.50 12.56
C ASP A 269 15.50 -1.90 12.68
N LEU A 270 15.09 -2.44 11.53
CA LEU A 270 14.48 -3.75 11.46
C LEU A 270 15.48 -4.86 11.79
N GLU A 271 16.79 -4.63 11.65
CA GLU A 271 17.80 -5.63 11.97
C GLU A 271 17.86 -5.92 13.48
N SER A 272 17.80 -4.89 14.33
CA SER A 272 17.72 -5.07 15.79
C SER A 272 16.36 -5.61 16.25
N ILE A 273 15.30 -5.31 15.52
CA ILE A 273 13.92 -5.69 15.85
C ILE A 273 13.56 -7.11 15.37
N ALA A 274 14.12 -7.56 14.24
CA ALA A 274 13.74 -8.80 13.56
C ALA A 274 13.77 -10.03 14.47
N PRO A 275 14.77 -10.25 15.36
CA PRO A 275 14.77 -11.40 16.27
C PRO A 275 13.57 -11.41 17.23
N ILE A 276 13.12 -10.24 17.70
CA ILE A 276 11.99 -10.10 18.62
C ILE A 276 10.67 -10.42 17.90
N LEU A 277 10.50 -9.88 16.69
CA LEU A 277 9.32 -10.14 15.86
C LEU A 277 9.26 -11.61 15.42
N SER A 278 10.39 -12.15 14.97
CA SER A 278 10.52 -13.55 14.54
C SER A 278 10.18 -14.53 15.67
N ALA A 279 10.65 -14.27 16.90
CA ALA A 279 10.30 -15.08 18.05
C ALA A 279 8.80 -14.99 18.39
N SER A 280 8.19 -13.82 18.21
CA SER A 280 6.75 -13.62 18.45
C SER A 280 5.90 -14.33 17.39
N LEU A 281 6.27 -14.24 16.12
CA LEU A 281 5.62 -14.96 15.02
C LEU A 281 5.73 -16.47 15.17
N LYS A 282 6.91 -16.99 15.57
CA LYS A 282 7.10 -18.42 15.87
C LYS A 282 6.17 -18.87 17.00
N GLY A 283 6.09 -18.10 18.10
CA GLY A 283 5.18 -18.41 19.20
C GLY A 283 3.69 -18.39 18.81
N GLU A 284 3.27 -17.42 17.97
CA GLU A 284 1.91 -17.40 17.41
C GLU A 284 1.65 -18.60 16.48
N SER A 285 2.62 -18.97 15.64
CA SER A 285 2.54 -20.15 14.77
C SER A 285 2.40 -21.45 15.58
N GLU A 286 3.21 -21.65 16.62
CA GLU A 286 3.14 -22.83 17.51
C GLU A 286 1.78 -22.89 18.22
N SER A 287 1.31 -21.78 18.78
CA SER A 287 -0.01 -21.71 19.42
C SER A 287 -1.16 -21.97 18.44
N MET A 288 -1.02 -21.53 17.19
CA MET A 288 -2.03 -21.76 16.16
C MET A 288 -2.01 -23.24 15.76
N GLN A 289 -0.84 -23.85 15.60
CA GLN A 289 -0.71 -25.28 15.32
C GLN A 289 -1.36 -26.13 16.41
N ASP A 290 -1.06 -25.86 17.68
CA ASP A 290 -1.66 -26.57 18.83
C ASP A 290 -3.21 -26.45 18.83
N SER A 291 -3.74 -25.30 18.41
CA SER A 291 -5.18 -25.10 18.27
C SER A 291 -5.77 -25.82 17.06
N LEU A 292 -5.04 -25.92 15.95
CA LEU A 292 -5.48 -26.55 14.70
C LEU A 292 -5.46 -28.08 14.78
N GLU A 293 -4.53 -28.67 15.54
CA GLU A 293 -4.49 -30.11 15.82
C GLU A 293 -5.71 -30.60 16.61
N SER A 294 -6.51 -29.68 17.16
CA SER A 294 -7.77 -29.98 17.85
C SER A 294 -9.03 -29.96 16.96
N ASP A 295 -8.93 -29.48 15.69
CA ASP A 295 -10.04 -29.44 14.72
C ASP A 295 -9.71 -30.20 13.41
N PRO A 296 -10.31 -31.38 13.19
CA PRO A 296 -10.09 -32.19 11.99
C PRO A 296 -10.39 -31.48 10.66
N ALA A 297 -11.24 -30.45 10.65
CA ALA A 297 -11.62 -29.72 9.43
C ALA A 297 -10.53 -28.74 8.95
N VAL A 298 -9.60 -28.36 9.83
CA VAL A 298 -8.56 -27.35 9.54
C VAL A 298 -7.14 -27.94 9.55
N MET A 299 -6.98 -29.21 9.96
CA MET A 299 -5.68 -29.92 9.90
C MET A 299 -5.04 -29.91 8.50
N ALA A 300 -5.84 -29.93 7.43
CA ALA A 300 -5.35 -29.87 6.05
C ALA A 300 -4.68 -28.53 5.70
N ALA A 301 -5.01 -27.44 6.40
CA ALA A 301 -4.44 -26.11 6.18
C ALA A 301 -3.22 -25.81 7.07
N ALA A 302 -2.90 -26.68 8.03
CA ALA A 302 -1.80 -26.46 8.98
C ALA A 302 -0.42 -26.34 8.29
N PRO A 303 -0.06 -27.18 7.30
CA PRO A 303 1.22 -27.03 6.57
C PRO A 303 1.30 -25.70 5.82
N PHE A 304 0.21 -25.25 5.21
CA PHE A 304 0.14 -23.97 4.50
C PHE A 304 0.35 -22.77 5.44
N LEU A 305 -0.34 -22.77 6.59
CA LEU A 305 -0.19 -21.71 7.59
C LEU A 305 1.22 -21.67 8.16
N LYS A 306 1.81 -22.83 8.47
CA LYS A 306 3.20 -22.91 8.90
C LYS A 306 4.16 -22.37 7.84
N GLY A 307 3.98 -22.76 6.58
CA GLY A 307 4.76 -22.25 5.46
C GLY A 307 4.69 -20.72 5.31
N MET A 308 3.52 -20.13 5.56
CA MET A 308 3.34 -18.67 5.59
C MET A 308 4.13 -18.01 6.72
N PHE A 309 4.09 -18.54 7.94
CA PHE A 309 4.86 -18.01 9.08
C PHE A 309 6.37 -18.15 8.90
N ASP A 310 6.83 -19.31 8.42
CA ASP A 310 8.25 -19.55 8.11
C ASP A 310 8.75 -18.55 7.07
N THR A 311 7.96 -18.32 6.03
CA THR A 311 8.31 -17.38 4.96
C THR A 311 8.32 -15.93 5.43
N ALA A 312 7.33 -15.53 6.24
CA ALA A 312 7.30 -14.19 6.83
C ALA A 312 8.50 -13.95 7.76
N THR A 313 8.87 -14.96 8.54
CA THR A 313 10.07 -14.91 9.39
C THR A 313 11.33 -14.76 8.55
N ASP A 314 11.50 -15.58 7.52
CA ASP A 314 12.64 -15.53 6.61
C ASP A 314 12.74 -14.18 5.87
N MET A 315 11.61 -13.58 5.51
CA MET A 315 11.57 -12.25 4.92
C MET A 315 12.03 -11.18 5.93
N LEU A 316 11.52 -11.21 7.17
CA LEU A 316 11.94 -10.28 8.23
C LEU A 316 13.43 -10.37 8.54
N GLU A 317 14.00 -11.58 8.54
CA GLU A 317 15.42 -11.81 8.79
C GLU A 317 16.33 -11.21 7.68
N GLN A 318 15.77 -10.94 6.50
CA GLN A 318 16.48 -10.32 5.36
C GLN A 318 16.42 -8.78 5.35
N LEU A 319 15.57 -8.16 6.18
CA LEU A 319 15.40 -6.71 6.25
C LEU A 319 16.49 -6.08 7.12
N LYS A 320 16.93 -4.88 6.72
CA LYS A 320 17.88 -4.07 7.47
C LYS A 320 17.16 -2.91 8.16
N SER A 321 16.44 -2.11 7.39
CA SER A 321 15.72 -0.94 7.92
C SER A 321 14.50 -0.61 7.08
N LEU A 322 13.57 0.11 7.69
CA LEU A 322 12.44 0.74 7.00
C LEU A 322 12.46 2.23 7.34
N SER A 323 12.51 3.08 6.32
CA SER A 323 12.27 4.51 6.48
C SER A 323 11.05 4.95 5.70
N ALA A 324 10.44 6.06 6.09
CA ALA A 324 9.35 6.68 5.34
C ALA A 324 9.28 8.18 5.62
N THR A 325 8.93 8.96 4.61
CA THR A 325 8.61 10.38 4.76
C THR A 325 7.14 10.65 4.44
N LEU A 326 6.59 11.70 5.05
CA LEU A 326 5.24 12.21 4.80
C LEU A 326 5.31 13.66 4.38
N GLU A 327 4.61 13.97 3.30
CA GLU A 327 4.37 15.31 2.82
C GLU A 327 2.86 15.54 2.66
N VAL A 328 2.39 16.69 3.15
CA VAL A 328 1.00 17.14 3.01
C VAL A 328 0.99 18.49 2.29
N GLU A 329 0.41 18.50 1.09
CA GLU A 329 0.35 19.69 0.22
C GLU A 329 -1.09 19.93 -0.24
N GLY A 330 -1.76 20.92 0.34
CA GLY A 330 -3.19 21.15 0.12
C GLY A 330 -4.00 19.91 0.49
N THR A 331 -4.65 19.29 -0.50
CA THR A 331 -5.41 18.05 -0.32
C THR A 331 -4.65 16.78 -0.69
N ASP A 332 -3.37 16.91 -1.07
CA ASP A 332 -2.54 15.80 -1.45
C ASP A 332 -1.71 15.29 -0.26
N VAL A 333 -1.69 13.97 -0.10
CA VAL A 333 -0.86 13.29 0.88
C VAL A 333 0.10 12.39 0.13
N LYS A 334 1.40 12.63 0.30
CA LYS A 334 2.48 11.86 -0.31
C LYS A 334 3.22 11.11 0.79
N LEU A 335 3.42 9.81 0.59
CA LEU A 335 4.21 8.95 1.46
C LEU A 335 5.32 8.30 0.64
N ALA A 336 6.57 8.41 1.08
CA ALA A 336 7.70 7.80 0.39
C ALA A 336 8.45 6.81 1.31
N PRO A 337 7.98 5.55 1.40
CA PRO A 337 8.69 4.52 2.16
C PRO A 337 9.89 3.98 1.37
N PHE A 338 10.96 3.66 2.10
CA PHE A 338 12.14 2.98 1.61
C PHE A 338 12.44 1.76 2.48
N LEU A 339 12.47 0.59 1.85
CA LEU A 339 12.77 -0.68 2.52
C LEU A 339 14.18 -1.11 2.14
N LYS A 340 15.08 -1.16 3.12
CA LYS A 340 16.47 -1.57 2.94
C LYS A 340 16.65 -3.03 3.32
N PHE A 341 17.35 -3.78 2.48
CA PHE A 341 17.71 -5.17 2.73
C PHE A 341 19.15 -5.30 3.23
N LYS A 342 19.44 -6.39 3.93
CA LYS A 342 20.82 -6.75 4.28
C LYS A 342 21.62 -7.01 3.01
N SER A 343 22.90 -6.65 3.01
CA SER A 343 23.77 -6.78 1.83
C SER A 343 23.91 -8.22 1.29
N ASP A 344 23.75 -9.21 2.17
CA ASP A 344 23.81 -10.64 1.87
C ASP A 344 22.43 -11.29 1.63
N SER A 345 21.35 -10.51 1.72
CA SER A 345 19.96 -10.92 1.47
C SER A 345 19.78 -11.58 0.10
N ARG A 346 18.87 -12.56 0.03
CA ARG A 346 18.50 -13.20 -1.25
C ARG A 346 17.69 -12.25 -2.10
N ILE A 347 16.77 -11.50 -1.48
CA ILE A 347 15.98 -10.47 -2.16
C ILE A 347 16.92 -9.42 -2.76
N GLN A 348 17.90 -8.92 -2.00
CA GLN A 348 18.86 -7.95 -2.53
C GLN A 348 19.66 -8.48 -3.73
N LYS A 349 19.97 -9.78 -3.75
CA LYS A 349 20.63 -10.43 -4.88
C LYS A 349 19.69 -10.56 -6.09
N ALA A 350 18.42 -10.87 -5.88
CA ALA A 350 17.42 -10.96 -6.95
C ALA A 350 17.13 -9.59 -7.60
N LEU A 351 17.11 -8.53 -6.79
CA LEU A 351 16.97 -7.15 -7.28
C LEU A 351 18.21 -6.63 -8.02
N LYS A 352 19.36 -7.30 -7.88
CA LYS A 352 20.63 -6.83 -8.44
C LYS A 352 20.56 -6.81 -9.98
N GLY A 353 20.77 -5.62 -10.53
CA GLY A 353 20.75 -5.39 -11.98
C GLY A 353 19.35 -5.26 -12.56
N MET A 354 18.31 -5.13 -11.73
CA MET A 354 17.09 -4.44 -12.15
C MET A 354 17.40 -2.95 -12.17
N ALA A 355 17.18 -2.30 -13.32
CA ALA A 355 17.20 -0.86 -13.44
C ALA A 355 15.76 -0.43 -13.73
N PRO A 356 15.25 0.64 -13.11
CA PRO A 356 14.00 1.25 -13.55
C PRO A 356 14.19 1.86 -14.94
N ASP A 357 13.21 1.67 -15.81
CA ASP A 357 13.10 2.27 -17.14
C ASP A 357 11.71 2.89 -17.29
N GLU A 358 11.48 3.61 -18.39
CA GLU A 358 10.18 4.20 -18.69
C GLU A 358 9.11 3.12 -18.96
N LEU A 359 8.00 3.18 -18.22
CA LEU A 359 6.85 2.28 -18.39
C LEU A 359 5.98 2.71 -19.59
N ALA A 360 6.40 2.34 -20.79
CA ALA A 360 5.80 2.74 -22.07
C ALA A 360 4.36 2.23 -22.26
N LEU A 361 4.04 1.02 -21.78
CA LEU A 361 2.72 0.40 -21.97
C LEU A 361 1.64 1.02 -21.08
N LEU A 362 2.02 1.72 -20.01
CA LEU A 362 1.09 2.27 -19.04
C LEU A 362 0.09 3.24 -19.68
N GLY A 363 0.58 4.13 -20.55
CA GLY A 363 -0.25 5.16 -21.17
C GLY A 363 -1.32 4.61 -22.13
N GLU A 364 -1.09 3.43 -22.70
CA GLU A 364 -1.97 2.80 -23.70
C GLU A 364 -3.16 2.06 -23.08
N LEU A 365 -3.12 1.82 -21.76
CA LEU A 365 -4.14 1.07 -21.04
C LEU A 365 -5.53 1.70 -21.24
N PRO A 366 -6.60 0.88 -21.24
CA PRO A 366 -7.95 1.38 -21.42
C PRO A 366 -8.37 2.28 -20.25
N SER A 367 -9.22 3.26 -20.53
CA SER A 367 -9.87 4.10 -19.53
C SER A 367 -11.34 4.36 -19.89
N PRO A 368 -12.27 4.45 -18.92
CA PRO A 368 -12.05 4.29 -17.47
C PRO A 368 -11.82 2.83 -17.06
N ALA A 369 -10.83 2.62 -16.20
CA ALA A 369 -10.58 1.38 -15.49
C ALA A 369 -10.47 1.67 -13.98
N PHE A 370 -10.82 0.69 -13.14
CA PHE A 370 -10.64 0.86 -11.70
C PHE A 370 -9.15 0.86 -11.33
N ILE A 371 -8.37 -0.04 -11.91
CA ILE A 371 -6.92 -0.10 -11.72
C ILE A 371 -6.25 -0.13 -13.07
N ASN A 372 -5.23 0.71 -13.24
CA ASN A 372 -4.25 0.61 -14.31
C ASN A 372 -2.86 0.50 -13.69
N GLY A 373 -2.00 -0.33 -14.26
CA GLY A 373 -0.66 -0.53 -13.73
C GLY A 373 0.31 -1.08 -14.75
N ALA A 374 1.59 -0.89 -14.47
CA ALA A 374 2.68 -1.45 -15.26
C ALA A 374 3.80 -1.90 -14.33
N LEU A 375 4.47 -2.99 -14.72
CA LEU A 375 5.59 -3.57 -14.01
C LEU A 375 6.73 -3.81 -15.00
N GLN A 376 7.94 -3.46 -14.59
CA GLN A 376 9.17 -3.89 -15.20
C GLN A 376 9.86 -4.91 -14.28
N GLY A 377 9.95 -6.14 -14.76
CA GLY A 377 10.52 -7.24 -14.01
C GLY A 377 11.24 -8.22 -14.92
N LYS A 378 12.46 -8.62 -14.52
CA LYS A 378 13.15 -9.70 -15.21
C LYS A 378 12.31 -10.98 -15.18
N PRO A 379 12.33 -11.79 -16.25
CA PRO A 379 11.65 -13.09 -16.27
C PRO A 379 11.90 -13.91 -15.01
N GLU A 380 13.13 -13.91 -14.46
CA GLU A 380 13.48 -14.63 -13.23
C GLU A 380 12.68 -14.17 -12.02
N LEU A 381 12.43 -12.87 -11.87
CA LEU A 381 11.59 -12.34 -10.79
C LEU A 381 10.13 -12.78 -10.97
N MET A 382 9.63 -12.74 -12.20
CA MET A 382 8.26 -13.19 -12.51
C MET A 382 8.09 -14.69 -12.23
N ILE A 383 9.10 -15.50 -12.57
CA ILE A 383 9.15 -16.92 -12.22
C ILE A 383 9.17 -17.09 -10.70
N GLU A 384 10.02 -16.37 -9.96
CA GLU A 384 10.08 -16.45 -8.50
C GLU A 384 8.75 -16.09 -7.85
N MET A 385 8.09 -15.01 -8.27
CA MET A 385 6.77 -14.59 -7.78
C MET A 385 5.70 -15.64 -8.05
N ASN A 386 5.68 -16.21 -9.25
CA ASN A 386 4.68 -17.21 -9.62
C ASN A 386 4.94 -18.58 -8.96
N VAL A 387 6.19 -18.93 -8.70
CA VAL A 387 6.55 -20.20 -8.05
C VAL A 387 6.48 -20.07 -6.52
N PHE A 388 6.40 -18.86 -5.98
CA PHE A 388 6.31 -18.60 -4.54
C PHE A 388 5.13 -19.34 -3.87
N TRP A 389 3.92 -19.26 -4.43
CA TRP A 389 2.75 -19.96 -3.85
C TRP A 389 2.89 -21.49 -3.95
N LEU A 390 3.48 -22.00 -5.04
CA LEU A 390 3.81 -23.40 -5.20
C LEU A 390 4.84 -23.85 -4.13
N LYS A 391 5.84 -23.01 -3.85
CA LYS A 391 6.84 -23.25 -2.79
C LYS A 391 6.20 -23.30 -1.40
N MET A 392 5.26 -22.40 -1.09
CA MET A 392 4.52 -22.42 0.19
C MET A 392 3.74 -23.71 0.39
N LEU A 393 3.22 -24.29 -0.69
CA LEU A 393 2.52 -25.56 -0.64
C LEU A 393 3.51 -26.74 -0.54
N SER A 394 4.70 -26.64 -1.13
CA SER A 394 5.66 -27.75 -1.35
C SER A 394 6.40 -28.31 -0.12
N GLN A 395 5.93 -28.08 1.10
CA GLN A 395 6.55 -28.73 2.27
C GLN A 395 6.23 -30.23 2.26
N ASP A 396 7.27 -31.07 2.36
CA ASP A 396 7.17 -32.55 2.41
C ASP A 396 6.57 -33.24 1.16
N LEU A 397 6.86 -32.71 -0.04
CA LEU A 397 6.45 -33.35 -1.31
C LEU A 397 7.01 -34.78 -1.46
N ASP A 398 6.18 -35.67 -1.97
CA ASP A 398 6.66 -36.96 -2.47
C ASP A 398 7.44 -36.80 -3.80
N PRO A 399 8.22 -37.80 -4.23
CA PRO A 399 9.05 -37.70 -5.44
C PRO A 399 8.26 -37.42 -6.74
N GLU A 400 7.01 -37.90 -6.83
CA GLU A 400 6.17 -37.73 -8.03
C GLU A 400 5.63 -36.29 -8.09
N GLN A 401 5.22 -35.74 -6.95
CA GLN A 401 4.82 -34.35 -6.82
C GLN A 401 5.98 -33.38 -7.05
N ALA A 402 7.18 -33.73 -6.58
CA ALA A 402 8.39 -32.94 -6.83
C ALA A 402 8.75 -32.89 -8.34
N GLU A 403 8.58 -34.00 -9.06
CA GLU A 403 8.80 -34.06 -10.51
C GLU A 403 7.74 -33.25 -11.28
N MET A 404 6.47 -33.36 -10.89
CA MET A 404 5.38 -32.57 -11.46
C MET A 404 5.58 -31.06 -11.23
N LEU A 405 5.97 -30.67 -10.01
CA LEU A 405 6.31 -29.28 -9.69
C LEU A 405 7.50 -28.78 -10.52
N ALA A 406 8.57 -29.58 -10.65
CA ALA A 406 9.72 -29.20 -11.48
C ALA A 406 9.35 -29.02 -12.96
N SER A 407 8.47 -29.88 -13.49
CA SER A 407 7.94 -29.73 -14.85
C SER A 407 7.10 -28.46 -15.02
N LEU A 408 6.23 -28.15 -14.04
CA LEU A 408 5.43 -26.92 -14.02
C LEU A 408 6.33 -25.68 -14.00
N VAL A 409 7.31 -25.64 -13.09
CA VAL A 409 8.29 -24.55 -12.99
C VAL A 409 8.99 -24.34 -14.32
N LYS A 410 9.50 -25.41 -14.94
CA LYS A 410 10.19 -25.32 -16.22
C LYS A 410 9.31 -24.79 -17.36
N GLN A 411 8.04 -25.19 -17.42
CA GLN A 411 7.12 -24.66 -18.43
C GLN A 411 6.85 -23.17 -18.24
N MET A 412 6.78 -22.72 -16.98
CA MET A 412 6.65 -21.29 -16.66
C MET A 412 7.93 -20.53 -17.02
N GLU A 413 9.10 -21.08 -16.71
CA GLU A 413 10.39 -20.53 -17.14
C GLU A 413 10.43 -20.35 -18.67
N ASP A 414 10.07 -21.40 -19.41
CA ASP A 414 10.05 -21.38 -20.87
C ASP A 414 9.11 -20.28 -21.41
N PHE A 415 7.95 -20.07 -20.79
CA PHE A 415 7.02 -19.02 -21.18
C PHE A 415 7.54 -17.62 -20.85
N TYR A 416 8.00 -17.38 -19.61
CA TYR A 416 8.50 -16.06 -19.19
C TYR A 416 9.76 -15.65 -19.94
N GLU A 417 10.61 -16.59 -20.38
CA GLU A 417 11.72 -16.31 -21.29
C GLU A 417 11.27 -15.77 -22.67
N ALA A 418 10.05 -16.07 -23.10
CA ALA A 418 9.49 -15.57 -24.36
C ALA A 418 8.95 -14.14 -24.25
N LEU A 419 8.75 -13.65 -23.03
CA LEU A 419 8.20 -12.33 -22.75
C LEU A 419 9.32 -11.30 -22.55
N ASP A 420 8.99 -10.05 -22.80
CA ASP A 420 9.87 -8.94 -22.44
C ASP A 420 9.76 -8.57 -20.95
N GLU A 421 10.61 -7.64 -20.53
CA GLU A 421 10.71 -7.21 -19.12
C GLU A 421 9.54 -6.32 -18.68
N GLU A 422 8.87 -5.63 -19.60
CA GLU A 422 7.71 -4.80 -19.30
C GLU A 422 6.39 -5.54 -19.56
N TRP A 423 5.46 -5.41 -18.61
CA TRP A 423 4.07 -5.75 -18.81
C TRP A 423 3.15 -4.76 -18.11
N ALA A 424 1.97 -4.56 -18.69
CA ALA A 424 0.95 -3.68 -18.16
C ALA A 424 -0.34 -4.43 -17.90
N PHE A 425 -1.17 -3.90 -17.01
CA PHE A 425 -2.44 -4.51 -16.68
C PHE A 425 -3.51 -3.47 -16.36
N SER A 426 -4.75 -3.84 -16.66
CA SER A 426 -5.95 -3.07 -16.35
C SER A 426 -6.98 -3.98 -15.69
N VAL A 427 -7.69 -3.44 -14.70
CA VAL A 427 -8.75 -4.16 -13.98
C VAL A 427 -10.02 -3.33 -13.97
N ASN A 428 -11.15 -3.95 -14.30
CA ASN A 428 -12.45 -3.31 -14.21
C ASN A 428 -13.56 -4.31 -13.85
N PHE A 429 -14.76 -3.85 -13.51
CA PHE A 429 -15.91 -4.71 -13.30
C PHE A 429 -16.89 -4.59 -14.46
N GLY A 430 -17.06 -5.67 -15.23
CA GLY A 430 -18.07 -5.76 -16.26
C GLY A 430 -19.43 -6.17 -15.69
N SER A 431 -19.75 -7.45 -15.78
CA SER A 431 -21.09 -7.98 -15.46
C SER A 431 -21.19 -8.72 -14.12
N SER A 432 -20.07 -8.97 -13.46
CA SER A 432 -19.97 -9.79 -12.25
C SER A 432 -19.12 -9.13 -11.17
N VAL A 433 -19.19 -9.63 -9.93
CA VAL A 433 -18.30 -9.15 -8.84
C VAL A 433 -16.89 -9.72 -8.94
N ILE A 434 -16.65 -10.66 -9.87
CA ILE A 434 -15.30 -11.00 -10.29
C ILE A 434 -14.91 -9.98 -11.37
N PRO A 435 -13.81 -9.24 -11.18
CA PRO A 435 -13.40 -8.24 -12.14
C PRO A 435 -12.87 -8.90 -13.43
N ASP A 436 -13.03 -8.17 -14.52
CA ASP A 436 -12.37 -8.43 -15.79
C ASP A 436 -10.93 -7.88 -15.70
N TYR A 437 -9.99 -8.68 -16.19
CA TYR A 437 -8.57 -8.31 -16.22
C TYR A 437 -8.12 -8.22 -17.67
N LEU A 438 -7.23 -7.27 -17.96
CA LEU A 438 -6.39 -7.25 -19.14
C LEU A 438 -4.94 -7.23 -18.68
N VAL A 439 -4.11 -8.05 -19.30
CA VAL A 439 -2.66 -8.04 -19.15
C VAL A 439 -2.04 -7.96 -20.54
N ILE A 440 -1.05 -7.10 -20.70
CA ILE A 440 -0.31 -6.88 -21.94
C ILE A 440 1.14 -7.19 -21.66
N TYR A 441 1.70 -8.17 -22.36
CA TYR A 441 3.11 -8.52 -22.29
C TYR A 441 3.81 -8.09 -23.57
N GLY A 442 4.97 -7.43 -23.45
CA GLY A 442 5.92 -7.38 -24.56
C GLY A 442 6.42 -8.79 -24.91
N LEU A 443 6.73 -9.04 -26.18
CA LEU A 443 7.22 -10.34 -26.65
C LEU A 443 8.65 -10.26 -27.17
N ARG A 444 9.51 -11.15 -26.68
CA ARG A 444 10.84 -11.42 -27.23
C ARG A 444 10.83 -12.53 -28.27
N ASP A 445 9.96 -13.53 -28.07
CA ASP A 445 9.76 -14.65 -29.00
C ASP A 445 8.26 -14.93 -29.16
N GLU A 446 7.67 -14.31 -30.20
CA GLU A 446 6.26 -14.48 -30.54
C GLU A 446 5.88 -15.94 -30.78
N GLN A 447 6.75 -16.73 -31.42
CA GLN A 447 6.46 -18.12 -31.76
C GLN A 447 6.42 -19.00 -30.50
N LYS A 448 7.36 -18.80 -29.56
CA LYS A 448 7.39 -19.51 -28.29
C LYS A 448 6.19 -19.14 -27.42
N ALA A 449 5.84 -17.85 -27.33
CA ALA A 449 4.65 -17.39 -26.62
C ALA A 449 3.36 -17.97 -27.22
N LYS A 450 3.23 -17.95 -28.55
CA LYS A 450 2.09 -18.54 -29.26
C LYS A 450 1.96 -20.04 -29.03
N ALA A 451 3.06 -20.79 -29.15
CA ALA A 451 3.07 -22.22 -28.89
C ALA A 451 2.64 -22.53 -27.44
N TYR A 452 3.10 -21.75 -26.47
CA TYR A 452 2.64 -21.89 -25.09
C TYR A 452 1.13 -21.64 -24.96
N MET A 453 0.65 -20.52 -25.50
CA MET A 453 -0.77 -20.15 -25.42
C MET A 453 -1.68 -21.16 -26.13
N GLU A 454 -1.28 -21.72 -27.27
CA GLU A 454 -2.10 -22.62 -28.08
C GLU A 454 -1.99 -24.10 -27.67
N GLU A 455 -0.84 -24.55 -27.16
CA GLU A 455 -0.55 -25.97 -26.99
C GLU A 455 -0.31 -26.39 -25.52
N ALA A 456 0.20 -25.49 -24.67
CA ALA A 456 0.67 -25.83 -23.33
C ALA A 456 -0.22 -25.31 -22.19
N LEU A 457 -0.82 -24.11 -22.34
CA LEU A 457 -1.51 -23.41 -21.25
C LEU A 457 -2.58 -24.24 -20.55
N LEU A 458 -3.51 -24.84 -21.29
CA LEU A 458 -4.60 -25.64 -20.69
C LEU A 458 -4.07 -26.81 -19.86
N LYS A 459 -3.03 -27.48 -20.36
CA LYS A 459 -2.39 -28.59 -19.66
C LYS A 459 -1.68 -28.09 -18.40
N GLN A 460 -0.95 -26.97 -18.49
CA GLN A 460 -0.29 -26.35 -17.35
C GLN A 460 -1.28 -26.00 -16.22
N LEU A 461 -2.44 -25.42 -16.57
CA LEU A 461 -3.50 -25.12 -15.60
C LEU A 461 -4.04 -26.40 -14.95
N GLN A 462 -4.30 -27.45 -15.73
CA GLN A 462 -4.76 -28.75 -15.22
C GLN A 462 -3.74 -29.43 -14.31
N ASP A 463 -2.46 -29.46 -14.70
CA ASP A 463 -1.37 -30.05 -13.94
C ASP A 463 -1.16 -29.29 -12.62
N SER A 464 -1.24 -27.95 -12.63
CA SER A 464 -1.14 -27.12 -11.42
C SER A 464 -2.25 -27.41 -10.41
N MET A 465 -3.45 -27.73 -10.90
CA MET A 465 -4.62 -28.01 -10.07
C MET A 465 -4.64 -29.44 -9.55
N ALA A 466 -4.12 -30.39 -10.34
CA ALA A 466 -3.86 -31.74 -9.86
C ALA A 466 -2.85 -31.70 -8.70
N LEU A 467 -1.78 -30.90 -8.83
CA LEU A 467 -0.82 -30.67 -7.75
C LEU A 467 -1.53 -30.08 -6.52
N ALA A 468 -2.30 -28.99 -6.68
CA ALA A 468 -3.02 -28.35 -5.58
C ALA A 468 -4.01 -29.30 -4.86
N ARG A 469 -4.73 -30.14 -5.61
CA ARG A 469 -5.68 -31.14 -5.07
C ARG A 469 -4.97 -32.21 -4.25
N ASN A 470 -3.85 -32.71 -4.75
CA ASN A 470 -3.04 -33.71 -4.05
C ASN A 470 -2.46 -33.17 -2.74
N MET A 471 -2.27 -31.85 -2.65
CA MET A 471 -1.66 -31.19 -1.49
C MET A 471 -2.68 -30.71 -0.45
N MET A 472 -3.88 -30.28 -0.87
CA MET A 472 -4.93 -29.78 0.02
C MET A 472 -6.04 -30.81 0.33
N GLY A 473 -6.01 -31.98 -0.31
CA GLY A 473 -7.05 -33.02 -0.21
C GLY A 473 -8.35 -32.64 -0.93
N ASP A 474 -9.41 -33.44 -0.74
CA ASP A 474 -10.76 -33.25 -1.33
C ASP A 474 -11.54 -32.03 -0.75
N VAL A 475 -10.85 -31.07 -0.12
CA VAL A 475 -11.48 -29.98 0.65
C VAL A 475 -11.98 -28.84 -0.25
N ALA A 476 -11.58 -28.79 -1.52
CA ALA A 476 -11.91 -27.69 -2.42
C ALA A 476 -12.57 -28.18 -3.71
N ASN A 477 -13.62 -27.47 -4.15
CA ASN A 477 -14.24 -27.63 -5.47
C ASN A 477 -13.26 -27.15 -6.56
N LEU A 478 -12.23 -27.95 -6.82
CA LEU A 478 -11.09 -27.65 -7.69
C LEU A 478 -11.35 -28.10 -9.15
N ASP A 479 -12.61 -28.32 -9.54
CA ASP A 479 -13.00 -28.76 -10.88
C ASP A 479 -13.21 -27.58 -11.85
N MET A 480 -12.82 -26.35 -11.47
CA MET A 480 -13.05 -25.14 -12.28
C MET A 480 -12.45 -25.20 -13.69
N TYR A 481 -11.36 -25.96 -13.89
CA TYR A 481 -10.70 -26.17 -15.18
C TYR A 481 -11.08 -27.50 -15.86
N GLU A 482 -11.90 -28.33 -15.21
CA GLU A 482 -12.35 -29.59 -15.79
C GLU A 482 -13.22 -29.30 -17.01
N GLY A 483 -12.95 -30.00 -18.11
CA GLY A 483 -13.69 -29.82 -19.36
C GLY A 483 -13.43 -28.49 -20.05
N ALA A 484 -12.37 -27.77 -19.70
CA ALA A 484 -11.94 -26.56 -20.43
C ALA A 484 -11.70 -26.86 -21.92
N TYR A 485 -12.12 -25.94 -22.79
CA TYR A 485 -12.01 -26.10 -24.24
C TYR A 485 -11.72 -24.77 -24.96
N PRO A 486 -11.12 -24.79 -26.16
CA PRO A 486 -10.97 -23.59 -26.98
C PRO A 486 -12.33 -23.06 -27.43
N GLY A 487 -12.58 -21.76 -27.24
CA GLY A 487 -13.77 -21.08 -27.75
C GLY A 487 -13.66 -20.69 -29.22
N GLU A 488 -14.75 -20.16 -29.78
CA GLU A 488 -14.78 -19.67 -31.17
C GLU A 488 -13.91 -18.40 -31.31
N PRO A 489 -12.99 -18.34 -32.29
CA PRO A 489 -12.22 -17.13 -32.57
C PRO A 489 -13.11 -15.98 -33.04
N MET A 490 -12.72 -14.75 -32.71
CA MET A 490 -13.39 -13.54 -33.15
C MET A 490 -12.40 -12.56 -33.79
N MET A 491 -12.83 -11.85 -34.82
CA MET A 491 -12.03 -10.81 -35.46
C MET A 491 -12.41 -9.43 -34.92
N HIS A 492 -11.43 -8.62 -34.52
CA HIS A 492 -11.60 -7.23 -34.09
C HIS A 492 -10.47 -6.39 -34.68
N ASN A 493 -10.80 -5.33 -35.43
CA ASN A 493 -9.82 -4.48 -36.14
C ASN A 493 -8.73 -5.23 -36.93
N GLY A 494 -9.06 -6.40 -37.50
CA GLY A 494 -8.10 -7.21 -38.27
C GLY A 494 -7.19 -8.11 -37.41
N VAL A 495 -7.33 -8.07 -36.08
CA VAL A 495 -6.66 -8.96 -35.13
C VAL A 495 -7.59 -10.12 -34.78
N GLU A 496 -7.05 -11.35 -34.77
CA GLU A 496 -7.77 -12.54 -34.33
C GLU A 496 -7.65 -12.68 -32.81
N ILE A 497 -8.77 -12.61 -32.11
CA ILE A 497 -8.89 -12.87 -30.68
C ILE A 497 -9.37 -14.31 -30.51
N LYS A 498 -8.56 -15.12 -29.83
CA LYS A 498 -8.88 -16.52 -29.48
C LYS A 498 -9.31 -16.59 -28.03
N SER A 499 -9.94 -17.71 -27.63
CA SER A 499 -10.38 -17.87 -26.25
C SER A 499 -10.31 -19.30 -25.73
N TYR A 500 -10.29 -19.43 -24.42
CA TYR A 500 -10.53 -20.65 -23.65
C TYR A 500 -11.76 -20.47 -22.78
N VAL A 501 -12.64 -21.47 -22.78
CA VAL A 501 -13.87 -21.49 -21.98
C VAL A 501 -13.72 -22.50 -20.87
N PHE A 502 -13.99 -22.06 -19.64
CA PHE A 502 -13.97 -22.85 -18.42
C PHE A 502 -15.42 -23.02 -17.93
N PRO A 503 -16.11 -24.09 -18.36
CA PRO A 503 -17.56 -24.22 -18.17
C PRO A 503 -17.97 -24.51 -16.72
N ASN A 504 -17.03 -25.01 -15.91
CA ASN A 504 -17.27 -25.44 -14.54
C ASN A 504 -16.82 -24.39 -13.50
N PHE A 505 -16.55 -23.14 -13.91
CA PHE A 505 -16.02 -22.12 -13.01
C PHE A 505 -16.93 -21.87 -11.79
N GLY A 506 -18.25 -21.87 -11.98
CA GLY A 506 -19.23 -21.72 -10.90
C GLY A 506 -19.10 -22.78 -9.78
N SER A 507 -18.55 -23.97 -10.09
CA SER A 507 -18.35 -25.03 -9.08
C SER A 507 -17.39 -24.61 -7.97
N ALA A 508 -16.41 -23.75 -8.28
CA ALA A 508 -15.41 -23.26 -7.33
C ALA A 508 -16.02 -22.55 -6.11
N PHE A 509 -17.21 -21.99 -6.27
CA PHE A 509 -17.90 -21.21 -5.23
C PHE A 509 -18.93 -22.03 -4.45
N GLY A 510 -19.11 -23.31 -4.80
CA GLY A 510 -20.10 -24.20 -4.19
C GLY A 510 -21.54 -23.74 -4.39
N THR A 511 -22.47 -24.28 -3.58
CA THR A 511 -23.88 -23.89 -3.65
C THR A 511 -24.06 -22.50 -3.04
N MET A 512 -24.16 -21.48 -3.88
CA MET A 512 -24.43 -20.13 -3.41
C MET A 512 -25.90 -19.95 -3.02
N PRO A 513 -26.20 -19.09 -2.02
CA PRO A 513 -27.57 -18.67 -1.72
C PRO A 513 -28.27 -18.11 -2.98
N PRO A 514 -29.61 -18.25 -3.11
CA PRO A 514 -30.36 -17.68 -4.23
C PRO A 514 -30.09 -16.19 -4.46
N GLU A 515 -29.84 -15.45 -3.38
CA GLU A 515 -29.54 -14.01 -3.37
C GLU A 515 -28.11 -13.68 -3.85
N ALA A 516 -27.25 -14.68 -4.08
CA ALA A 516 -25.88 -14.52 -4.57
C ALA A 516 -25.63 -15.24 -5.91
N ALA A 517 -26.59 -16.03 -6.39
CA ALA A 517 -26.45 -16.86 -7.59
C ALA A 517 -26.23 -16.05 -8.89
N GLY A 518 -26.59 -14.77 -8.91
CA GLY A 518 -26.38 -13.86 -10.05
C GLY A 518 -25.12 -12.99 -9.97
N LEU A 519 -24.32 -13.07 -8.90
CA LEU A 519 -23.13 -12.23 -8.72
C LEU A 519 -21.86 -12.81 -9.35
N MET A 520 -21.79 -14.14 -9.44
CA MET A 520 -20.62 -14.85 -9.96
C MET A 520 -20.96 -15.45 -11.32
N PRO A 521 -20.00 -15.50 -12.24
CA PRO A 521 -20.23 -16.11 -13.54
C PRO A 521 -20.21 -17.65 -13.42
N ASN A 522 -21.05 -18.32 -14.23
CA ASN A 522 -21.09 -19.79 -14.30
C ASN A 522 -19.91 -20.33 -15.13
N GLU A 523 -19.59 -19.64 -16.21
CA GLU A 523 -18.46 -19.93 -17.10
C GLU A 523 -17.42 -18.82 -16.94
N TRP A 524 -16.15 -19.17 -17.08
CA TRP A 524 -15.07 -18.19 -17.13
C TRP A 524 -14.41 -18.24 -18.49
N HIS A 525 -14.08 -17.08 -19.05
CA HIS A 525 -13.50 -16.98 -20.38
C HIS A 525 -12.15 -16.30 -20.28
N TRP A 526 -11.13 -16.90 -20.88
CA TRP A 526 -9.83 -16.24 -21.09
C TRP A 526 -9.71 -15.97 -22.58
N TYR A 527 -9.49 -14.71 -22.94
CA TYR A 527 -9.28 -14.26 -24.30
C TYR A 527 -7.81 -13.91 -24.48
N TYR A 528 -7.25 -14.19 -25.65
CA TYR A 528 -5.93 -13.70 -25.97
C TYR A 528 -5.80 -13.30 -27.43
N ALA A 529 -4.90 -12.36 -27.69
CA ALA A 529 -4.52 -11.92 -29.02
C ALA A 529 -3.01 -11.67 -29.05
N ILE A 530 -2.38 -11.93 -30.19
CA ILE A 530 -0.97 -11.64 -30.42
C ILE A 530 -0.91 -10.72 -31.65
N THR A 531 -0.38 -9.51 -31.46
CA THR A 531 -0.22 -8.51 -32.51
C THR A 531 0.86 -7.51 -32.12
N ASP A 532 1.57 -6.98 -33.11
CA ASP A 532 2.55 -5.89 -32.96
C ASP A 532 3.59 -6.15 -31.85
N ASP A 533 4.15 -7.36 -31.77
CA ASP A 533 5.11 -7.78 -30.73
C ASP A 533 4.55 -7.79 -29.29
N HIS A 534 3.23 -7.86 -29.12
CA HIS A 534 2.58 -7.96 -27.81
C HIS A 534 1.63 -9.16 -27.71
N LEU A 535 1.56 -9.73 -26.51
CA LEU A 535 0.53 -10.68 -26.09
C LEU A 535 -0.48 -9.97 -25.19
N PHE A 536 -1.72 -9.90 -25.64
CA PHE A 536 -2.87 -9.45 -24.86
C PHE A 536 -3.55 -10.66 -24.25
N LEU A 537 -3.76 -10.66 -22.95
CA LEU A 537 -4.50 -11.68 -22.22
C LEU A 537 -5.59 -11.01 -21.40
N ALA A 538 -6.86 -11.29 -21.72
CA ALA A 538 -8.00 -10.82 -20.96
C ALA A 538 -8.76 -11.98 -20.30
N THR A 539 -9.33 -11.73 -19.13
CA THR A 539 -10.15 -12.72 -18.41
C THR A 539 -11.51 -12.14 -18.04
N GLY A 540 -12.54 -13.00 -18.01
CA GLY A 540 -13.94 -12.62 -17.81
C GLY A 540 -14.59 -12.16 -19.11
N SER A 541 -14.16 -11.02 -19.65
CA SER A 541 -14.73 -10.36 -20.82
C SER A 541 -13.67 -9.94 -21.84
N PRO A 542 -13.95 -9.95 -23.17
CA PRO A 542 -13.01 -9.47 -24.17
C PRO A 542 -12.97 -7.94 -24.30
N GLU A 543 -13.86 -7.20 -23.62
CA GLU A 543 -14.05 -5.77 -23.87
C GLU A 543 -12.81 -4.91 -23.56
N LEU A 544 -12.10 -5.15 -22.46
CA LEU A 544 -10.85 -4.41 -22.16
C LEU A 544 -9.79 -4.61 -23.24
N LEU A 545 -9.68 -5.84 -23.77
CA LEU A 545 -8.77 -6.16 -24.87
C LEU A 545 -9.18 -5.42 -26.14
N LYS A 546 -10.47 -5.42 -26.50
CA LYS A 546 -10.97 -4.69 -27.68
C LYS A 546 -10.73 -3.19 -27.58
N ILE A 547 -11.04 -2.58 -26.44
CA ILE A 547 -10.81 -1.15 -26.20
C ILE A 547 -9.33 -0.82 -26.37
N ASN A 548 -8.44 -1.67 -25.86
CA ASN A 548 -7.00 -1.45 -26.04
C ASN A 548 -6.55 -1.60 -27.51
N LEU A 549 -7.10 -2.56 -28.25
CA LEU A 549 -6.87 -2.67 -29.70
C LEU A 549 -7.45 -1.47 -30.49
N ASP A 550 -8.58 -0.91 -30.05
CA ASP A 550 -9.19 0.30 -30.63
C ASP A 550 -8.28 1.53 -30.39
N ASN A 551 -7.78 1.69 -29.15
CA ASN A 551 -6.81 2.71 -28.78
C ASN A 551 -5.57 2.67 -29.69
N ARG A 552 -4.98 1.49 -29.88
CA ARG A 552 -3.79 1.29 -30.74
C ARG A 552 -4.08 1.54 -32.22
N ALA A 553 -5.26 1.18 -32.69
CA ALA A 553 -5.67 1.45 -34.06
C ALA A 553 -6.06 2.92 -34.30
N ALA A 554 -6.11 3.75 -33.25
CA ALA A 554 -6.68 5.09 -33.25
C ALA A 554 -8.10 5.12 -33.86
N VAL A 555 -8.87 4.06 -33.58
CA VAL A 555 -10.25 3.90 -34.00
C VAL A 555 -11.13 4.31 -32.80
N ASP A 556 -12.11 5.18 -33.05
CA ASP A 556 -13.05 5.77 -32.07
C ASP A 556 -12.48 6.84 -31.11
N THR A 557 -13.40 7.43 -30.32
CA THR A 557 -13.17 8.37 -29.21
C THR A 557 -12.64 7.68 -27.94
N ALA A 558 -11.97 6.53 -28.08
CA ALA A 558 -11.55 5.73 -26.94
C ALA A 558 -10.45 6.45 -26.15
N LEU A 559 -10.64 6.56 -24.83
CA LEU A 559 -9.74 7.28 -23.92
C LEU A 559 -8.67 6.30 -23.43
N CYS A 560 -7.44 6.52 -23.87
CA CYS A 560 -6.26 5.90 -23.27
C CYS A 560 -6.05 6.47 -21.86
N PHE A 561 -5.42 5.70 -20.98
CA PHE A 561 -5.09 6.16 -19.63
C PHE A 561 -4.25 7.45 -19.64
N SER A 562 -3.37 7.62 -20.63
CA SER A 562 -2.59 8.86 -20.82
C SER A 562 -3.44 10.11 -21.12
N ALA A 563 -4.69 9.95 -21.56
CA ALA A 563 -5.61 11.05 -21.83
C ALA A 563 -6.43 11.48 -20.59
N GLU A 564 -6.30 10.76 -19.47
CA GLU A 564 -7.01 11.09 -18.23
C GLU A 564 -6.49 12.36 -17.59
N PRO A 565 -7.35 13.28 -17.11
CA PRO A 565 -6.90 14.51 -16.45
C PRO A 565 -6.00 14.30 -15.24
N SER A 566 -6.14 13.14 -14.57
CA SER A 566 -5.32 12.77 -13.41
C SER A 566 -3.94 12.20 -13.77
N TYR A 567 -3.71 11.80 -15.03
CA TYR A 567 -2.50 11.12 -15.47
C TYR A 567 -1.25 11.98 -15.30
N GLU A 568 -1.27 13.23 -15.77
CA GLU A 568 -0.12 14.13 -15.72
C GLU A 568 0.38 14.34 -14.29
N LYS A 569 -0.55 14.56 -13.34
CA LYS A 569 -0.21 14.72 -11.92
C LYS A 569 0.38 13.45 -11.32
N LEU A 570 -0.18 12.29 -11.63
CA LEU A 570 0.31 11.00 -11.16
C LEU A 570 1.74 10.76 -11.65
N VAL A 571 1.98 10.94 -12.96
CA VAL A 571 3.29 10.78 -13.59
C VAL A 571 4.31 11.77 -13.02
N ALA A 572 3.94 13.06 -12.90
CA ALA A 572 4.84 14.07 -12.37
C ALA A 572 5.26 13.79 -10.91
N THR A 573 4.35 13.23 -10.10
CA THR A 573 4.62 12.97 -8.68
C THR A 573 5.36 11.65 -8.46
N LEU A 574 4.92 10.59 -9.13
CA LEU A 574 5.39 9.22 -8.91
C LEU A 574 6.59 8.87 -9.79
N GLY A 575 6.66 9.45 -10.99
CA GLY A 575 7.66 9.13 -12.01
C GLY A 575 7.30 7.88 -12.81
N LEU A 576 7.59 7.90 -14.12
CA LEU A 576 7.46 6.74 -15.01
C LEU A 576 8.71 5.85 -15.03
N GLU A 577 9.86 6.40 -14.65
CA GLU A 577 11.09 5.64 -14.44
C GLU A 577 10.99 4.84 -13.12
N SER A 578 10.21 3.76 -13.16
CA SER A 578 9.94 2.90 -12.02
C SER A 578 9.82 1.43 -12.42
N ASN A 579 10.07 0.53 -11.47
CA ASN A 579 9.85 -0.90 -11.72
C ASN A 579 8.38 -1.30 -11.56
N LEU A 580 7.59 -0.48 -10.87
CA LEU A 580 6.16 -0.68 -10.66
C LEU A 580 5.46 0.67 -10.65
N PHE A 581 4.31 0.74 -11.30
CA PHE A 581 3.37 1.84 -11.22
C PHE A 581 1.95 1.31 -11.14
N LEU A 582 1.14 1.88 -10.25
CA LEU A 582 -0.26 1.55 -10.05
C LEU A 582 -1.05 2.85 -9.90
N ALA A 583 -2.15 2.96 -10.63
CA ALA A 583 -3.13 4.01 -10.49
C ALA A 583 -4.49 3.38 -10.21
N VAL A 584 -5.20 3.93 -9.23
CA VAL A 584 -6.48 3.42 -8.77
C VAL A 584 -7.52 4.54 -8.80
N SER A 585 -8.69 4.25 -9.38
CA SER A 585 -9.87 5.10 -9.43
C SER A 585 -11.00 4.53 -8.58
N PRO A 586 -11.05 4.82 -7.27
CA PRO A 586 -12.06 4.23 -6.39
C PRO A 586 -13.50 4.50 -6.83
N MET A 587 -13.76 5.66 -7.45
CA MET A 587 -15.09 5.97 -7.96
C MET A 587 -15.50 5.11 -9.15
N THR A 588 -14.57 4.75 -10.05
CA THR A 588 -14.84 3.80 -11.13
C THR A 588 -15.23 2.42 -10.56
N MET A 589 -14.54 1.95 -9.51
CA MET A 589 -14.93 0.71 -8.81
C MET A 589 -16.33 0.79 -8.24
N VAL A 590 -16.64 1.85 -7.50
CA VAL A 590 -17.94 2.01 -6.85
C VAL A 590 -19.05 2.07 -7.89
N LYS A 591 -18.89 2.87 -8.95
CA LYS A 591 -19.87 3.01 -10.04
C LYS A 591 -20.06 1.71 -10.84
N SER A 592 -19.01 0.91 -10.99
CA SER A 592 -19.10 -0.38 -11.69
C SER A 592 -19.70 -1.50 -10.82
N LEU A 593 -19.38 -1.54 -9.52
CA LEU A 593 -19.85 -2.58 -8.61
C LEU A 593 -21.27 -2.40 -8.08
N LEU A 594 -21.67 -1.17 -7.74
CA LEU A 594 -22.97 -0.92 -7.12
C LEU A 594 -24.16 -1.42 -7.96
N PRO A 595 -24.20 -1.20 -9.29
CA PRO A 595 -25.27 -1.74 -10.13
C PRO A 595 -25.32 -3.27 -10.15
N ILE A 596 -24.16 -3.94 -10.03
CA ILE A 596 -24.07 -5.41 -9.99
C ILE A 596 -24.68 -5.92 -8.69
N ILE A 597 -24.32 -5.31 -7.55
CA ILE A 597 -24.84 -5.70 -6.23
C ILE A 597 -26.34 -5.39 -6.12
N ALA A 598 -26.79 -4.26 -6.68
CA ALA A 598 -28.19 -3.86 -6.64
C ALA A 598 -29.14 -4.84 -7.35
N LYS A 599 -28.65 -5.60 -8.35
CA LYS A 599 -29.46 -6.60 -9.08
C LYS A 599 -29.91 -7.77 -8.21
N VAL A 600 -29.19 -8.08 -7.14
CA VAL A 600 -29.47 -9.25 -6.28
C VAL A 600 -29.93 -8.87 -4.88
N ALA A 601 -29.95 -7.58 -4.56
CA ALA A 601 -30.47 -7.08 -3.30
C ALA A 601 -32.00 -7.23 -3.24
N ASP A 602 -32.55 -7.36 -2.02
CA ASP A 602 -33.99 -7.26 -1.83
C ASP A 602 -34.52 -5.88 -2.29
N PRO A 603 -35.83 -5.69 -2.49
CA PRO A 603 -36.37 -4.44 -3.05
C PRO A 603 -36.00 -3.17 -2.25
N ASN A 604 -35.84 -3.28 -0.92
CA ASN A 604 -35.50 -2.13 -0.08
C ASN A 604 -33.99 -1.83 -0.15
N GLY A 605 -33.15 -2.86 -0.11
CA GLY A 605 -31.71 -2.76 -0.29
C GLY A 605 -31.34 -2.29 -1.69
N ALA A 606 -32.05 -2.76 -2.72
CA ALA A 606 -31.89 -2.31 -4.10
C ALA A 606 -32.22 -0.81 -4.25
N ALA A 607 -33.31 -0.34 -3.62
CA ALA A 607 -33.66 1.08 -3.62
C ALA A 607 -32.60 1.94 -2.91
N ALA A 608 -32.05 1.48 -1.77
CA ALA A 608 -30.97 2.18 -1.07
C ALA A 608 -29.68 2.23 -1.90
N LEU A 609 -29.30 1.12 -2.53
CA LEU A 609 -28.12 1.05 -3.41
C LEU A 609 -28.30 1.90 -4.68
N GLN A 610 -29.51 1.98 -5.24
CA GLN A 610 -29.82 2.86 -6.36
C GLN A 610 -29.73 4.34 -5.96
N MET A 611 -30.21 4.69 -4.76
CA MET A 611 -30.05 6.04 -4.22
C MET A 611 -28.57 6.40 -4.04
N MET A 612 -27.78 5.51 -3.44
CA MET A 612 -26.33 5.68 -3.30
C MET A 612 -25.63 5.76 -4.66
N SER A 613 -25.99 4.91 -5.60
CA SER A 613 -25.47 4.96 -6.98
C SER A 613 -25.76 6.32 -7.60
N GLY A 614 -26.97 6.85 -7.45
CA GLY A 614 -27.36 8.19 -7.93
C GLY A 614 -26.50 9.29 -7.31
N MET A 615 -26.22 9.21 -6.01
CA MET A 615 -25.34 10.18 -5.31
C MET A 615 -23.90 10.15 -5.83
N PHE A 616 -23.45 9.02 -6.36
CA PHE A 616 -22.09 8.85 -6.86
C PHE A 616 -21.93 9.11 -8.36
N MET A 617 -23.02 9.17 -9.14
CA MET A 617 -22.95 9.35 -10.60
C MET A 617 -22.15 10.60 -11.00
N ASP A 618 -22.33 11.69 -10.24
CA ASP A 618 -21.73 13.00 -10.55
C ASP A 618 -20.30 13.17 -9.98
N LEU A 619 -19.80 12.20 -9.21
CA LEU A 619 -18.42 12.24 -8.70
C LEU A 619 -17.42 11.89 -9.81
N PRO A 620 -16.26 12.58 -9.89
CA PRO A 620 -15.27 12.31 -10.91
C PRO A 620 -14.68 10.90 -10.75
N GLU A 621 -14.35 10.27 -11.87
CA GLU A 621 -13.71 8.94 -11.96
C GLU A 621 -12.18 9.05 -12.02
N ASN A 622 -11.63 10.12 -11.45
CA ASN A 622 -10.19 10.36 -11.39
C ASN A 622 -9.43 9.21 -10.71
N TYR A 623 -8.17 9.01 -11.12
CA TYR A 623 -7.25 8.10 -10.46
C TYR A 623 -6.63 8.80 -9.25
N SER A 624 -7.37 8.84 -8.16
CA SER A 624 -7.03 9.61 -6.96
C SER A 624 -5.96 8.97 -6.07
N ILE A 625 -5.63 7.70 -6.31
CA ILE A 625 -4.61 6.96 -5.56
C ILE A 625 -3.58 6.45 -6.56
N GLY A 626 -2.32 6.79 -6.34
CA GLY A 626 -1.22 6.33 -7.18
C GLY A 626 -0.07 5.81 -6.35
N PHE A 627 0.57 4.74 -6.82
CA PHE A 627 1.70 4.09 -6.18
C PHE A 627 2.77 3.80 -7.22
N SER A 628 4.03 4.06 -6.88
CA SER A 628 5.17 3.59 -7.66
C SER A 628 6.22 2.98 -6.76
N ALA A 629 7.00 2.06 -7.30
CA ALA A 629 8.16 1.52 -6.62
C ALA A 629 9.31 1.31 -7.61
N LYS A 630 10.53 1.53 -7.14
CA LYS A 630 11.74 1.26 -7.91
C LYS A 630 12.85 0.69 -7.04
N VAL A 631 13.66 -0.17 -7.64
CA VAL A 631 14.89 -0.66 -7.04
C VAL A 631 15.87 0.50 -6.93
N GLN A 632 16.49 0.62 -5.77
CA GLN A 632 17.53 1.61 -5.48
C GLN A 632 18.69 0.92 -4.76
N GLU A 633 19.74 1.67 -4.44
CA GLU A 633 20.90 1.10 -3.77
C GLU A 633 20.52 0.46 -2.42
N GLY A 634 20.73 -0.84 -2.31
CA GLY A 634 20.47 -1.60 -1.09
C GLY A 634 18.98 -1.82 -0.73
N GLY A 635 18.03 -1.45 -1.59
CA GLY A 635 16.61 -1.49 -1.22
C GLY A 635 15.60 -1.23 -2.33
N ILE A 636 14.35 -1.07 -1.92
CA ILE A 636 13.23 -0.63 -2.77
C ILE A 636 12.69 0.67 -2.19
N GLY A 637 12.67 1.72 -3.01
CA GLY A 637 11.98 2.97 -2.68
C GLY A 637 10.62 3.01 -3.37
N ALA A 638 9.61 3.41 -2.63
CA ALA A 638 8.26 3.57 -3.15
C ALA A 638 7.72 4.97 -2.87
N LYS A 639 6.71 5.36 -3.64
CA LYS A 639 5.94 6.58 -3.46
C LYS A 639 4.47 6.24 -3.54
N LEU A 640 3.68 6.80 -2.63
CA LEU A 640 2.22 6.74 -2.61
C LEU A 640 1.70 8.17 -2.63
N LEU A 641 0.79 8.46 -3.55
CA LEU A 641 0.05 9.71 -3.65
C LEU A 641 -1.43 9.43 -3.39
N LEU A 642 -2.03 10.21 -2.50
CA LEU A 642 -3.46 10.26 -2.24
C LEU A 642 -3.98 11.68 -2.53
N THR A 643 -4.83 11.83 -3.54
CA THR A 643 -5.49 13.10 -3.88
C THR A 643 -6.86 13.15 -3.20
N LEU A 644 -6.92 13.70 -1.99
CA LEU A 644 -8.14 13.64 -1.17
C LEU A 644 -9.25 14.59 -1.64
N SER A 645 -8.93 15.60 -2.45
CA SER A 645 -9.92 16.52 -3.04
C SER A 645 -11.00 15.80 -3.84
N ASP A 646 -10.65 14.71 -4.51
CA ASP A 646 -11.60 13.92 -5.31
C ASP A 646 -12.69 13.28 -4.44
N PHE A 647 -12.41 13.08 -3.15
CA PHE A 647 -13.37 12.54 -2.18
C PHE A 647 -14.10 13.61 -1.37
N LYS A 648 -13.83 14.90 -1.61
CA LYS A 648 -14.38 16.00 -0.80
C LYS A 648 -15.91 15.97 -0.72
N GLN A 649 -16.59 15.83 -1.85
CA GLN A 649 -18.06 15.77 -1.89
C GLN A 649 -18.60 14.53 -1.16
N LEU A 650 -17.93 13.38 -1.30
CA LEU A 650 -18.28 12.14 -0.61
C LEU A 650 -18.17 12.31 0.91
N ILE A 651 -17.04 12.84 1.37
CA ILE A 651 -16.74 13.11 2.78
C ILE A 651 -17.78 14.04 3.39
N GLN A 652 -18.12 15.13 2.69
CA GLN A 652 -19.14 16.10 3.13
C GLN A 652 -20.53 15.46 3.21
N THR A 653 -20.87 14.63 2.23
CA THR A 653 -22.16 13.95 2.20
C THR A 653 -22.32 12.98 3.37
N PHE A 654 -21.28 12.18 3.67
CA PHE A 654 -21.30 11.29 4.83
C PHE A 654 -21.37 12.06 6.16
N ALA A 655 -20.64 13.18 6.28
CA ALA A 655 -20.71 14.03 7.46
C ALA A 655 -22.13 14.59 7.68
N MET A 656 -22.78 15.08 6.62
CA MET A 656 -24.17 15.54 6.67
C MET A 656 -25.12 14.42 7.11
N MET A 657 -25.02 13.22 6.52
CA MET A 657 -25.85 12.08 6.90
C MET A 657 -25.66 11.66 8.37
N GLN A 658 -24.43 11.65 8.87
CA GLN A 658 -24.16 11.36 10.28
C GLN A 658 -24.77 12.42 11.22
N SER A 659 -24.67 13.71 10.85
CA SER A 659 -25.27 14.79 11.64
C SER A 659 -26.79 14.72 11.70
N MET A 660 -27.44 14.31 10.60
CA MET A 660 -28.89 14.10 10.56
C MET A 660 -29.33 12.86 11.34
N GLY A 661 -28.52 11.79 11.31
CA GLY A 661 -28.76 10.56 12.07
C GLY A 661 -28.56 10.72 13.59
N GLN A 662 -27.76 11.69 14.04
CA GLN A 662 -27.61 12.02 15.47
C GLN A 662 -28.70 12.99 15.99
N MET A 663 -29.49 13.60 15.08
CA MET A 663 -30.64 14.44 15.44
C MET A 663 -31.97 13.67 15.54
N GLN A 664 -31.98 12.36 15.26
CA GLN A 664 -33.08 11.43 15.53
C GLN A 664 -32.81 10.64 16.81
#